data_AF-A0A924VAM8-F1
#
_entry.id   AF-A0A924VAM8-F1
#
_cell.length_a   1.000
_cell.length_b   1.000
_cell.length_c   1.000
_cell.angle_alpha   90.00
_cell.angle_beta   90.00
_cell.angle_gamma   90.00
#
_symmetry.space_group_name_H-M   'P 1'
#
loop_
_entity.id
_entity.type
_entity.pdbx_description
1 polymer ?
#
loop_
_entity_poly.entity_id
_entity_poly.type
_entity_poly.pdbx_seq_one_letter_code
_entity_poly.pdbx_strand_id
1 'polypeptide(L)'
;MSNIILNIFFALLVAFTGYEPNSGGLGVRTNEFINPGDTLRNASKWPEELIVSNFAGPAITPSPACLAVSAGGEVYVGVDQMGSLGKEQGKGSIVKLIDYDNDGRVDKHTQYAFVDNPRGIIPLGNKLFVLHTKFSNGIASGMDLVVFEDNDGDGKADAPSKPLIQNISSAKFLQSRGTDHSTNGIRMGIDGWIYIAVGDFGFHNAIDRDGKKITMLGGGIVRVRPDGREMEIYTHGLRNIYDVAIDPYMNIFTRDNTNDGGGWNIRFSHQIQSGEYGYPLLFKHFTEEIIPALADLGGGSGTGSLFMDDPNWPEKYNRVPMMADWGNSQLYIHRLTPDGSSFKQTEESFIKLAQITDLDIDGSGRLYLSAWDGAGYSGSSGKGFVVRAVPKDFKFKEFPNLKFASVNQLAGLLKSNSAVARLNAQQELMTRPVKAAIKVSWKIASDKGLATDIRTAGIFTFAQIAGEDGVANLVKLTSDNQVKEFALRALSDRKPNLKNVPLGPFIHALQDPSPRVQVAALVGLGRLNRKEAIPALLQVEVPVSFAAPAVNVEGPHARPNSAIIPAHIAVRSLLSLDAVDESIQALGSANTEIALWAMRYMHHPQGVEGLISAYNRTIENKLKKQIISTLSRLYKKEALYEGQFWWSTRPDGHGSYYRPVEWESSPIIKKWLIQQWNKSDSSAKRIFVDLNAKNQMGISEFGVDEALFVKEEKVDLESIRNKKGQIGSSSIEDVMLAMANIKGEAARGKGLFLKQGCQACHTIDHGDWPKGPFMGQIGSIMSREQIAESILKPNASISQGFATVLVTTRENKKFMGFVTAESSDKITMRDIAGQSTTLRIADILSRKEMETSMMPPGLANSMSYEEFASLITYLSQQKK
;
A
#
# COMPACT_ATOMS: atom_id res chain seq x y z
N MET A 1 -14.98 28.70 73.48
CA MET A 1 -13.80 29.55 73.23
C MET A 1 -13.75 29.78 71.73
N SER A 2 -14.46 30.75 71.16
CA SER A 2 -14.46 32.20 71.40
C SER A 2 -13.45 32.93 70.52
N ASN A 3 -13.99 33.88 69.75
CA ASN A 3 -13.42 35.14 69.28
C ASN A 3 -12.83 35.19 67.84
N ILE A 4 -13.29 36.06 66.90
CA ILE A 4 -13.52 37.54 66.81
C ILE A 4 -12.35 38.21 66.01
N ILE A 5 -12.49 39.16 65.06
CA ILE A 5 -13.62 40.02 64.58
C ILE A 5 -13.23 40.94 63.39
N LEU A 6 -14.17 41.84 62.99
CA LEU A 6 -14.10 43.11 62.20
C LEU A 6 -14.08 42.98 60.63
N ASN A 7 -14.79 43.79 59.81
CA ASN A 7 -15.95 44.67 60.09
C ASN A 7 -16.94 44.94 58.89
N ILE A 8 -17.49 46.17 58.74
CA ILE A 8 -18.83 46.51 58.17
C ILE A 8 -18.80 47.85 57.35
N PHE A 9 -19.92 48.25 56.69
CA PHE A 9 -20.46 49.61 56.33
C PHE A 9 -20.56 49.97 54.80
N PHE A 10 -21.65 50.54 54.22
CA PHE A 10 -23.06 50.78 54.65
C PHE A 10 -24.03 51.10 53.46
N ALA A 11 -25.34 51.17 53.77
CA ALA A 11 -26.58 51.38 52.96
C ALA A 11 -26.78 52.83 52.36
N LEU A 12 -27.86 53.26 51.63
CA LEU A 12 -29.34 53.14 51.79
C LEU A 12 -30.17 53.71 50.56
N LEU A 13 -31.42 53.23 50.30
CA LEU A 13 -32.68 53.79 49.65
C LEU A 13 -32.68 54.96 48.57
N VAL A 14 -33.66 55.22 47.66
CA VAL A 14 -34.87 54.55 47.04
C VAL A 14 -35.46 55.37 45.83
N ALA A 15 -36.28 54.71 44.95
CA ALA A 15 -37.31 55.23 43.99
C ALA A 15 -36.99 55.71 42.53
N PHE A 16 -37.66 55.03 41.54
CA PHE A 16 -38.28 55.47 40.26
C PHE A 16 -37.60 56.53 39.34
N THR A 17 -37.47 56.43 38.00
CA THR A 17 -38.02 55.58 36.90
C THR A 17 -37.02 55.54 35.71
N GLY A 18 -37.04 54.51 34.84
CA GLY A 18 -36.58 54.67 33.44
C GLY A 18 -35.75 53.57 32.78
N TYR A 19 -36.44 52.57 32.20
CA TYR A 19 -36.09 51.78 31.00
C TYR A 19 -34.71 51.05 30.86
N GLU A 20 -34.77 49.72 30.98
CA GLU A 20 -34.04 48.61 30.31
C GLU A 20 -32.78 48.83 29.42
N PRO A 21 -31.81 47.87 29.40
CA PRO A 21 -32.10 46.46 29.12
C PRO A 21 -31.47 45.36 30.02
N ASN A 22 -32.21 44.24 30.02
CA ASN A 22 -32.00 42.90 30.59
C ASN A 22 -30.64 42.49 31.18
N SER A 23 -30.72 42.03 32.44
CA SER A 23 -29.73 41.27 33.18
C SER A 23 -29.60 39.81 32.71
N GLY A 24 -28.39 39.26 32.79
CA GLY A 24 -28.18 37.81 32.78
C GLY A 24 -28.48 37.18 34.15
N GLY A 25 -29.02 35.95 34.17
CA GLY A 25 -29.36 35.26 35.41
C GLY A 25 -29.84 33.82 35.24
N LEU A 26 -28.88 32.88 35.17
CA LEU A 26 -28.98 31.48 35.61
C LEU A 26 -30.34 30.75 35.43
N GLY A 27 -30.55 30.18 34.25
CA GLY A 27 -31.50 29.07 34.04
C GLY A 27 -30.76 27.75 33.84
N VAL A 28 -31.13 26.71 34.59
CA VAL A 28 -30.60 25.35 34.42
C VAL A 28 -30.90 24.86 33.00
N ARG A 29 -29.87 24.63 32.17
CA ARG A 29 -30.03 23.96 30.88
C ARG A 29 -29.79 22.46 31.01
N THR A 30 -30.87 21.73 30.79
CA THR A 30 -30.93 20.30 30.49
C THR A 30 -29.96 19.92 29.36
N ASN A 31 -29.46 18.68 29.38
CA ASN A 31 -28.67 18.03 28.33
C ASN A 31 -28.98 18.53 26.91
N GLU A 32 -28.14 19.43 26.38
CA GLU A 32 -28.08 19.65 24.95
C GLU A 32 -27.34 18.46 24.35
N PHE A 33 -28.07 17.62 23.61
CA PHE A 33 -27.46 16.61 22.76
C PHE A 33 -26.49 17.29 21.81
N ILE A 34 -25.19 17.01 21.97
CA ILE A 34 -24.20 17.35 20.95
C ILE A 34 -24.59 16.56 19.72
N ASN A 35 -25.19 17.23 18.75
CA ASN A 35 -25.46 16.68 17.43
C ASN A 35 -24.17 16.89 16.62
N PRO A 36 -23.31 15.87 16.45
CA PRO A 36 -22.11 16.04 15.63
C PRO A 36 -22.59 16.30 14.21
N GLY A 37 -22.04 17.32 13.54
CA GLY A 37 -22.36 17.59 12.15
C GLY A 37 -22.15 16.31 11.34
N ASP A 38 -23.23 15.76 10.78
CA ASP A 38 -23.26 14.44 10.14
C ASP A 38 -22.57 14.48 8.77
N THR A 39 -21.22 14.53 8.78
CA THR A 39 -20.39 14.66 7.58
C THR A 39 -20.52 13.48 6.62
N LEU A 40 -21.08 12.36 7.07
CA LEU A 40 -21.37 11.18 6.23
C LEU A 40 -22.16 11.53 4.96
N ARG A 41 -23.09 12.48 5.01
CA ARG A 41 -24.17 12.60 4.01
C ARG A 41 -23.76 13.01 2.60
N ASN A 42 -22.62 13.68 2.43
CA ASN A 42 -22.29 14.35 1.16
C ASN A 42 -21.37 13.55 0.22
N ALA A 43 -20.80 12.42 0.68
CA ALA A 43 -19.84 11.64 -0.11
C ALA A 43 -19.93 10.12 0.11
N SER A 44 -21.00 9.63 0.76
CA SER A 44 -21.11 8.23 1.15
C SER A 44 -22.12 7.42 0.33
N LYS A 45 -21.77 6.14 0.12
CA LYS A 45 -22.64 5.14 -0.49
C LYS A 45 -22.18 3.75 -0.07
N TRP A 46 -23.10 2.88 0.34
CA TRP A 46 -22.84 1.49 0.66
C TRP A 46 -24.02 0.61 0.22
N PRO A 47 -23.87 -0.73 0.18
CA PRO A 47 -24.97 -1.64 -0.15
C PRO A 47 -26.12 -1.54 0.85
N GLU A 48 -27.36 -1.63 0.39
CA GLU A 48 -28.55 -1.39 1.22
C GLU A 48 -28.71 -2.41 2.36
N GLU A 49 -28.11 -3.59 2.25
CA GLU A 49 -28.06 -4.61 3.30
C GLU A 49 -27.13 -4.27 4.47
N LEU A 50 -26.35 -3.18 4.39
CA LEU A 50 -25.47 -2.74 5.48
C LEU A 50 -26.07 -1.58 6.28
N ILE A 51 -25.73 -1.55 7.56
CA ILE A 51 -25.86 -0.40 8.46
C ILE A 51 -24.45 0.15 8.65
N VAL A 52 -24.23 1.39 8.24
CA VAL A 52 -22.99 2.13 8.51
C VAL A 52 -23.33 3.28 9.45
N SER A 53 -22.67 3.34 10.60
CA SER A 53 -22.84 4.38 11.64
C SER A 53 -21.56 5.17 11.84
N ASN A 54 -21.69 6.48 12.11
CA ASN A 54 -20.56 7.28 12.56
C ASN A 54 -20.13 6.79 13.95
N PHE A 55 -18.86 6.42 14.09
CA PHE A 55 -18.30 5.87 15.32
C PHE A 55 -17.55 6.93 16.13
N ALA A 56 -16.61 7.63 15.48
CA ALA A 56 -15.83 8.72 16.06
C ALA A 56 -15.60 9.85 15.04
N GLY A 57 -15.70 11.11 15.49
CA GLY A 57 -15.45 12.29 14.69
C GLY A 57 -14.07 12.93 14.92
N PRO A 58 -13.75 14.03 14.22
CA PRO A 58 -12.42 14.66 14.24
C PRO A 58 -12.02 15.25 15.60
N ALA A 59 -12.97 15.45 16.52
CA ALA A 59 -12.69 15.86 17.89
C ALA A 59 -11.97 14.77 18.72
N ILE A 60 -12.02 13.50 18.29
CA ILE A 60 -11.35 12.36 18.94
C ILE A 60 -10.30 11.75 18.00
N THR A 61 -10.62 11.62 16.72
CA THR A 61 -9.76 11.00 15.70
C THR A 61 -9.54 11.94 14.51
N PRO A 62 -8.83 13.07 14.69
CA PRO A 62 -8.46 13.94 13.57
C PRO A 62 -7.40 13.26 12.68
N SER A 63 -7.55 13.37 11.36
CA SER A 63 -6.63 12.77 10.36
C SER A 63 -6.16 11.33 10.71
N PRO A 64 -7.09 10.36 10.84
CA PRO A 64 -6.74 8.99 11.19
C PRO A 64 -6.03 8.31 10.01
N ALA A 65 -4.76 7.95 10.17
CA ALA A 65 -3.89 7.43 9.11
C ALA A 65 -3.83 5.90 9.04
N CYS A 66 -4.05 5.20 10.16
CA CYS A 66 -4.20 3.75 10.23
C CYS A 66 -5.16 3.35 11.36
N LEU A 67 -5.73 2.15 11.28
CA LEU A 67 -6.71 1.61 12.22
C LEU A 67 -6.53 0.10 12.38
N ALA A 68 -6.67 -0.39 13.61
CA ALA A 68 -6.75 -1.83 13.87
C ALA A 68 -7.71 -2.10 15.03
N VAL A 69 -8.34 -3.29 15.04
CA VAL A 69 -9.36 -3.63 16.03
C VAL A 69 -8.97 -4.89 16.78
N SER A 70 -9.09 -4.87 18.11
CA SER A 70 -8.86 -6.06 18.92
C SER A 70 -9.93 -7.12 18.63
N ALA A 71 -9.65 -8.40 18.92
CA ALA A 71 -10.70 -9.42 18.83
C ALA A 71 -11.89 -9.15 19.77
N GLY A 72 -11.69 -8.40 20.86
CA GLY A 72 -12.76 -7.96 21.78
C GLY A 72 -13.54 -6.72 21.31
N GLY A 73 -13.08 -6.03 20.27
CA GLY A 73 -13.73 -4.85 19.70
C GLY A 73 -13.22 -3.49 20.19
N GLU A 74 -12.08 -3.44 20.88
CA GLU A 74 -11.41 -2.16 21.14
C GLU A 74 -10.73 -1.67 19.86
N VAL A 75 -11.08 -0.47 19.42
CA VAL A 75 -10.58 0.12 18.17
C VAL A 75 -9.38 1.01 18.48
N TYR A 76 -8.25 0.74 17.85
CA TYR A 76 -7.03 1.54 17.96
C TYR A 76 -6.86 2.36 16.67
N VAL A 77 -6.72 3.67 16.81
CA VAL A 77 -6.64 4.62 15.69
C VAL A 77 -5.33 5.40 15.77
N GLY A 78 -4.52 5.29 14.73
CA GLY A 78 -3.33 6.12 14.55
C GLY A 78 -3.71 7.47 13.99
N VAL A 79 -3.59 8.52 14.79
CA VAL A 79 -3.78 9.93 14.42
C VAL A 79 -2.47 10.46 13.82
N ASP A 80 -2.55 11.13 12.66
CA ASP A 80 -1.41 11.79 12.02
C ASP A 80 -1.81 13.18 11.48
N GLN A 81 -1.51 14.22 12.26
CA GLN A 81 -1.76 15.62 11.87
C GLN A 81 -0.58 16.26 11.10
N MET A 82 0.41 15.48 10.65
CA MET A 82 1.43 15.93 9.68
C MET A 82 1.04 15.60 8.25
N GLY A 83 0.24 14.55 8.04
CA GLY A 83 0.03 13.96 6.73
C GLY A 83 1.30 13.37 6.11
N SER A 84 1.25 13.00 4.84
CA SER A 84 2.37 12.32 4.18
C SER A 84 3.56 13.23 3.86
N LEU A 85 3.36 14.55 3.78
CA LEU A 85 4.41 15.52 3.44
C LEU A 85 4.97 16.31 4.62
N GLY A 86 4.27 16.31 5.76
CA GLY A 86 4.67 17.00 6.99
C GLY A 86 5.88 16.36 7.67
N LYS A 87 6.56 17.15 8.52
CA LYS A 87 7.86 16.82 9.12
C LYS A 87 7.99 17.31 10.57
N GLU A 88 6.89 17.75 11.17
CA GLU A 88 6.86 18.43 12.47
C GLU A 88 6.51 17.44 13.58
N GLN A 89 7.49 17.10 14.41
CA GLN A 89 7.34 16.22 15.57
C GLN A 89 6.23 16.69 16.53
N GLY A 90 5.56 15.76 17.21
CA GLY A 90 4.56 16.03 18.25
C GLY A 90 3.13 16.21 17.72
N LYS A 91 2.83 15.61 16.57
CA LYS A 91 1.55 15.73 15.84
C LYS A 91 0.86 14.40 15.55
N GLY A 92 1.46 13.27 15.93
CA GLY A 92 0.81 11.97 15.89
C GLY A 92 0.50 11.40 17.27
N SER A 93 -0.49 10.49 17.32
CA SER A 93 -0.83 9.74 18.53
C SER A 93 -1.58 8.46 18.21
N ILE A 94 -1.76 7.57 19.20
CA ILE A 94 -2.67 6.42 19.11
C ILE A 94 -3.79 6.60 20.12
N VAL A 95 -5.03 6.61 19.64
CA VAL A 95 -6.24 6.69 20.45
C VAL A 95 -6.90 5.32 20.51
N LYS A 96 -7.24 4.84 21.71
CA LYS A 96 -8.06 3.64 21.93
C LYS A 96 -9.51 4.08 22.12
N LEU A 97 -10.45 3.44 21.43
CA LEU A 97 -11.88 3.72 21.45
C LEU A 97 -12.64 2.45 21.88
N ILE A 98 -13.70 2.62 22.67
CA ILE A 98 -14.49 1.52 23.23
C ILE A 98 -15.99 1.83 23.14
N ASP A 99 -16.74 0.81 22.74
CA ASP A 99 -18.19 0.72 22.52
C ASP A 99 -18.68 -0.44 23.41
N TYR A 100 -19.12 -0.13 24.63
CA TYR A 100 -19.44 -1.12 25.66
C TYR A 100 -20.88 -1.62 25.55
N ASP A 101 -21.82 -0.75 25.17
CA ASP A 101 -23.22 -1.14 24.97
C ASP A 101 -23.49 -1.72 23.56
N ASN A 102 -22.55 -1.53 22.63
CA ASN A 102 -22.55 -2.03 21.26
C ASN A 102 -23.53 -1.29 20.33
N ASP A 103 -24.01 -0.08 20.70
CA ASP A 103 -24.92 0.73 19.88
C ASP A 103 -24.26 1.21 18.56
N GLY A 104 -22.93 1.38 18.56
CA GLY A 104 -22.16 1.85 17.40
C GLY A 104 -21.62 3.26 17.51
N ARG A 105 -21.52 3.78 18.72
CA ARG A 105 -20.84 5.02 19.10
C ARG A 105 -19.67 4.71 20.05
N VAL A 106 -18.83 5.69 20.28
CA VAL A 106 -17.76 5.59 21.29
C VAL A 106 -18.27 6.08 22.64
N ASP A 107 -18.27 5.18 23.64
CA ASP A 107 -18.58 5.48 25.04
C ASP A 107 -17.36 6.06 25.78
N LYS A 108 -16.18 5.48 25.51
CA LYS A 108 -14.92 5.82 26.18
C LYS A 108 -13.79 5.87 25.17
N HIS A 109 -12.94 6.87 25.28
CA HIS A 109 -11.66 6.91 24.59
C HIS A 109 -10.52 7.17 25.58
N THR A 110 -9.31 6.74 25.22
CA THR A 110 -8.06 7.07 25.91
C THR A 110 -6.97 7.40 24.91
N GLN A 111 -6.12 8.36 25.27
CA GLN A 111 -4.85 8.56 24.56
C GLN A 111 -3.90 7.42 24.99
N TYR A 112 -3.75 6.41 24.12
CA TYR A 112 -3.00 5.19 24.45
C TYR A 112 -1.49 5.45 24.48
N ALA A 113 -0.96 6.10 23.44
CA ALA A 113 0.44 6.53 23.33
C ALA A 113 0.56 7.77 22.44
N PHE A 114 1.63 8.55 22.61
CA PHE A 114 2.04 9.59 21.66
C PHE A 114 3.13 9.03 20.73
N VAL A 115 2.88 8.99 19.43
CA VAL A 115 3.80 8.49 18.40
C VAL A 115 3.56 9.24 17.09
N ASP A 116 4.63 9.71 16.46
CA ASP A 116 4.54 10.51 15.23
C ASP A 116 4.48 9.64 13.97
N ASN A 117 3.60 9.98 13.03
CA ASN A 117 3.20 9.18 11.87
C ASN A 117 3.01 7.68 12.20
N PRO A 118 1.98 7.28 12.95
CA PRO A 118 1.61 5.86 13.04
C PRO A 118 1.15 5.37 11.65
N ARG A 119 1.79 4.32 11.12
CA ARG A 119 1.54 3.79 9.76
C ARG A 119 0.97 2.37 9.73
N GLY A 120 0.89 1.69 10.86
CA GLY A 120 0.25 0.39 10.99
C GLY A 120 0.23 -0.08 12.44
N ILE A 121 -0.82 -0.81 12.82
CA ILE A 121 -1.11 -1.21 14.20
C ILE A 121 -1.56 -2.68 14.22
N ILE A 122 -1.13 -3.47 15.21
CA ILE A 122 -1.72 -4.79 15.52
C ILE A 122 -1.95 -4.89 17.03
N PRO A 123 -3.21 -4.97 17.50
CA PRO A 123 -3.53 -5.34 18.87
C PRO A 123 -3.46 -6.87 19.05
N LEU A 124 -2.79 -7.33 20.11
CA LEU A 124 -2.72 -8.75 20.45
C LEU A 124 -2.65 -8.94 21.97
N GLY A 125 -3.78 -9.34 22.57
CA GLY A 125 -3.89 -9.47 24.02
C GLY A 125 -3.68 -8.12 24.71
N ASN A 126 -2.65 -8.02 25.56
CA ASN A 126 -2.24 -6.78 26.23
C ASN A 126 -1.13 -6.01 25.49
N LYS A 127 -0.85 -6.36 24.23
CA LYS A 127 0.22 -5.77 23.44
C LYS A 127 -0.33 -4.98 22.26
N LEU A 128 0.33 -3.87 21.95
CA LEU A 128 0.08 -3.11 20.73
C LEU A 128 1.37 -3.00 19.93
N PHE A 129 1.42 -3.68 18.79
CA PHE A 129 2.48 -3.51 17.80
C PHE A 129 2.20 -2.27 16.97
N VAL A 130 3.22 -1.44 16.74
CA VAL A 130 3.07 -0.14 16.07
C VAL A 130 4.28 0.09 15.16
N LEU A 131 4.04 0.41 13.89
CA LEU A 131 5.05 1.02 13.03
C LEU A 131 4.88 2.54 13.05
N HIS A 132 5.93 3.29 13.38
CA HIS A 132 5.88 4.76 13.40
C HIS A 132 7.22 5.45 13.10
N THR A 133 7.18 6.75 12.82
CA THR A 133 8.39 7.59 12.65
C THR A 133 9.03 7.89 14.00
N LYS A 134 10.36 7.81 14.05
CA LYS A 134 11.19 8.17 15.19
C LYS A 134 11.90 9.49 14.93
N PHE A 135 11.80 10.44 15.85
CA PHE A 135 12.47 11.74 15.77
C PHE A 135 13.65 11.83 16.73
N SER A 136 14.69 12.55 16.31
CA SER A 136 15.84 12.93 17.13
C SER A 136 16.10 14.42 16.93
N ASN A 137 16.05 15.21 18.01
CA ASN A 137 16.20 16.67 17.98
C ASN A 137 15.25 17.36 16.99
N GLY A 138 13.97 16.94 16.91
CA GLY A 138 12.98 17.50 15.99
C GLY A 138 13.10 17.03 14.53
N ILE A 139 14.06 16.15 14.21
CA ILE A 139 14.32 15.66 12.84
C ILE A 139 13.97 14.17 12.75
N ALA A 140 13.24 13.77 11.70
CA ALA A 140 12.94 12.37 11.42
C ALA A 140 14.24 11.57 11.22
N SER A 141 14.44 10.53 12.03
CA SER A 141 15.68 9.75 12.11
C SER A 141 15.55 8.33 11.55
N GLY A 142 14.35 7.95 11.12
CA GLY A 142 13.99 6.62 10.62
C GLY A 142 12.57 6.27 11.04
N MET A 143 12.15 5.04 10.74
CA MET A 143 10.95 4.43 11.32
C MET A 143 11.33 3.14 12.04
N ASP A 144 10.64 2.84 13.13
CA ASP A 144 10.85 1.64 13.92
C ASP A 144 9.51 0.89 14.04
N LEU A 145 9.56 -0.45 13.95
CA LEU A 145 8.47 -1.30 14.41
C LEU A 145 8.69 -1.57 15.90
N VAL A 146 7.72 -1.23 16.73
CA VAL A 146 7.81 -1.29 18.19
C VAL A 146 6.64 -2.05 18.80
N VAL A 147 6.75 -2.41 20.08
CA VAL A 147 5.64 -2.96 20.87
C VAL A 147 5.46 -2.17 22.17
N PHE A 148 4.21 -1.80 22.44
CA PHE A 148 3.71 -1.26 23.72
C PHE A 148 2.97 -2.37 24.50
N GLU A 149 2.86 -2.21 25.81
CA GLU A 149 2.18 -3.14 26.71
C GLU A 149 1.24 -2.35 27.66
N ASP A 150 0.04 -2.89 27.89
CA ASP A 150 -1.06 -2.37 28.74
C ASP A 150 -1.37 -3.47 29.78
N ASN A 151 -0.51 -3.60 30.80
CA ASN A 151 -0.57 -4.74 31.74
C ASN A 151 -1.60 -4.54 32.85
N ASP A 152 -1.91 -3.29 33.21
CA ASP A 152 -2.92 -2.98 34.23
C ASP A 152 -4.35 -2.88 33.67
N GLY A 153 -4.50 -2.68 32.35
CA GLY A 153 -5.78 -2.61 31.65
C GLY A 153 -6.44 -1.24 31.69
N ASP A 154 -5.75 -0.16 32.08
CA ASP A 154 -6.33 1.19 32.13
C ASP A 154 -6.67 1.76 30.74
N GLY A 155 -6.09 1.19 29.69
CA GLY A 155 -6.25 1.60 28.30
C GLY A 155 -5.15 2.53 27.79
N LYS A 156 -3.95 2.50 28.39
CA LYS A 156 -2.75 3.23 27.96
C LYS A 156 -1.54 2.29 27.89
N ALA A 157 -0.44 2.79 27.35
CA ALA A 157 0.83 2.08 27.45
C ALA A 157 1.51 2.34 28.81
N ASP A 158 1.88 1.28 29.53
CA ASP A 158 2.51 1.36 30.86
C ASP A 158 3.91 2.02 30.83
N ALA A 159 4.60 1.91 29.68
CA ALA A 159 6.01 2.19 29.54
C ALA A 159 6.37 2.61 28.11
N PRO A 160 7.55 3.22 27.88
CA PRO A 160 8.09 3.46 26.54
C PRO A 160 8.13 2.17 25.70
N SER A 161 7.90 2.32 24.40
CA SER A 161 7.85 1.17 23.49
C SER A 161 9.20 0.46 23.38
N LYS A 162 9.12 -0.85 23.11
CA LYS A 162 10.29 -1.72 22.94
C LYS A 162 10.48 -1.99 21.45
N PRO A 163 11.58 -1.55 20.80
CA PRO A 163 11.77 -1.78 19.37
C PRO A 163 11.87 -3.27 19.05
N LEU A 164 11.31 -3.67 17.91
CA LEU A 164 11.36 -5.00 17.30
C LEU A 164 12.24 -4.96 16.05
N ILE A 165 12.06 -3.93 15.22
CA ILE A 165 12.96 -3.55 14.13
C ILE A 165 13.24 -2.05 14.28
N GLN A 166 14.49 -1.64 14.14
CA GLN A 166 14.87 -0.23 14.05
C GLN A 166 15.27 0.14 12.63
N ASN A 167 15.01 1.39 12.24
CA ASN A 167 15.44 2.01 10.98
C ASN A 167 14.89 1.33 9.71
N ILE A 168 13.65 0.82 9.76
CA ILE A 168 12.94 0.21 8.60
C ILE A 168 12.35 1.27 7.64
N SER A 169 13.01 2.42 7.48
CA SER A 169 12.66 3.43 6.47
C SER A 169 13.84 4.40 6.28
N SER A 170 14.02 4.91 5.06
CA SER A 170 15.12 5.84 4.75
C SER A 170 14.95 7.20 5.44
N ALA A 171 15.79 7.45 6.47
CA ALA A 171 15.83 8.71 7.20
C ALA A 171 16.02 9.93 6.27
N LYS A 172 16.82 9.80 5.21
CA LYS A 172 17.05 10.87 4.22
C LYS A 172 15.75 11.29 3.53
N PHE A 173 14.93 10.33 3.11
CA PHE A 173 13.72 10.63 2.35
C PHE A 173 12.56 11.05 3.27
N LEU A 174 12.49 10.51 4.49
CA LEU A 174 11.63 11.06 5.55
C LEU A 174 11.92 12.56 5.78
N GLN A 175 13.19 12.94 5.90
CA GLN A 175 13.60 14.34 6.10
C GLN A 175 13.29 15.23 4.90
N SER A 176 13.47 14.76 3.65
CA SER A 176 13.19 15.59 2.48
C SER A 176 11.70 15.66 2.12
N ARG A 177 10.95 14.57 2.35
CA ARG A 177 9.65 14.35 1.70
C ARG A 177 8.52 13.97 2.66
N GLY A 178 8.80 13.57 3.91
CA GLY A 178 7.80 13.05 4.85
C GLY A 178 7.60 11.55 4.69
N THR A 179 6.47 11.02 5.15
CA THR A 179 6.12 9.58 5.12
C THR A 179 5.48 9.10 3.82
N ASP A 180 5.31 9.98 2.82
CA ASP A 180 5.06 9.57 1.44
C ASP A 180 6.05 8.48 1.01
N HIS A 181 5.62 7.39 0.36
CA HIS A 181 6.46 6.25 -0.07
C HIS A 181 7.35 5.59 1.02
N SER A 182 7.10 5.86 2.30
CA SER A 182 7.82 5.22 3.40
C SER A 182 7.31 3.79 3.67
N THR A 183 7.72 3.20 4.79
CA THR A 183 7.21 1.90 5.24
C THR A 183 5.85 2.10 5.92
N ASN A 184 4.91 1.23 5.58
CA ASN A 184 3.48 1.38 5.84
C ASN A 184 2.90 0.16 6.60
N GLY A 185 1.63 -0.16 6.37
CA GLY A 185 0.79 -1.11 7.11
C GLY A 185 1.43 -2.44 7.48
N ILE A 186 0.96 -2.97 8.61
CA ILE A 186 1.43 -4.23 9.19
C ILE A 186 0.27 -5.18 9.44
N ARG A 187 0.43 -6.45 9.03
CA ARG A 187 -0.59 -7.49 9.21
C ARG A 187 0.05 -8.79 9.69
N MET A 188 -0.60 -9.49 10.62
CA MET A 188 -0.13 -10.81 11.08
C MET A 188 -0.77 -11.95 10.28
N GLY A 189 0.05 -12.87 9.76
CA GLY A 189 -0.41 -14.10 9.11
C GLY A 189 -0.72 -15.23 10.10
N ILE A 190 -1.44 -16.27 9.66
CA ILE A 190 -1.68 -17.48 10.49
C ILE A 190 -0.42 -18.36 10.65
N ASP A 191 0.66 -18.04 9.93
CA ASP A 191 2.02 -18.52 10.18
C ASP A 191 2.72 -17.77 11.34
N GLY A 192 2.07 -16.74 11.90
CA GLY A 192 2.51 -15.92 13.01
C GLY A 192 3.64 -14.95 12.68
N TRP A 193 3.88 -14.64 11.41
CA TRP A 193 4.77 -13.54 11.02
C TRP A 193 3.99 -12.23 10.96
N ILE A 194 4.64 -11.14 11.40
CA ILE A 194 4.20 -9.77 11.08
C ILE A 194 4.77 -9.42 9.72
N TYR A 195 3.89 -9.23 8.74
CA TYR A 195 4.20 -8.72 7.41
C TYR A 195 4.11 -7.20 7.41
N ILE A 196 5.02 -6.55 6.67
CA ILE A 196 5.25 -5.11 6.68
C ILE A 196 5.29 -4.63 5.23
N ALA A 197 4.41 -3.71 4.88
CA ALA A 197 4.38 -3.07 3.56
C ALA A 197 5.51 -2.03 3.46
N VAL A 198 6.40 -2.15 2.48
CA VAL A 198 7.56 -1.24 2.31
C VAL A 198 7.43 -0.48 0.99
N GLY A 199 7.38 0.85 1.06
CA GLY A 199 7.46 1.74 -0.11
C GLY A 199 8.89 1.93 -0.64
N ASP A 200 9.01 2.54 -1.82
CA ASP A 200 10.23 2.52 -2.62
C ASP A 200 11.37 3.45 -2.20
N PHE A 201 11.17 4.26 -1.16
CA PHE A 201 12.28 4.80 -0.38
C PHE A 201 13.16 3.69 0.19
N GLY A 202 12.56 2.52 0.43
CA GLY A 202 13.21 1.37 1.06
C GLY A 202 13.86 1.75 2.39
N PHE A 203 14.94 1.04 2.72
CA PHE A 203 15.69 1.26 3.96
C PHE A 203 17.12 0.76 3.85
N HIS A 204 17.99 1.24 4.73
CA HIS A 204 19.37 0.81 4.81
C HIS A 204 19.73 0.45 6.26
N ASN A 205 20.34 -0.73 6.45
CA ASN A 205 20.71 -1.26 7.76
C ASN A 205 19.56 -1.25 8.79
N ALA A 206 18.34 -1.58 8.34
CA ALA A 206 17.27 -1.94 9.27
C ALA A 206 17.72 -3.14 10.10
N ILE A 207 17.48 -3.11 11.40
CA ILE A 207 18.07 -4.06 12.37
C ILE A 207 17.01 -4.68 13.28
N ASP A 208 16.97 -6.01 13.33
CA ASP A 208 16.10 -6.78 14.21
C ASP A 208 16.74 -7.07 15.58
N ARG A 209 16.04 -7.77 16.47
CA ARG A 209 16.55 -8.11 17.82
C ARG A 209 17.62 -9.18 17.86
N ASP A 210 17.87 -9.89 16.77
CA ASP A 210 19.05 -10.76 16.64
C ASP A 210 20.29 -9.99 16.19
N GLY A 211 20.14 -8.68 15.91
CA GLY A 211 21.18 -7.81 15.37
C GLY A 211 21.38 -7.98 13.86
N LYS A 212 20.50 -8.74 13.19
CA LYS A 212 20.56 -8.96 11.75
C LYS A 212 20.21 -7.67 11.02
N LYS A 213 21.09 -7.26 10.11
CA LYS A 213 20.89 -6.06 9.26
C LYS A 213 20.39 -6.45 7.88
N ILE A 214 19.43 -5.70 7.37
CA ILE A 214 18.95 -5.77 5.97
C ILE A 214 18.92 -4.38 5.38
N THR A 215 19.20 -4.30 4.08
CA THR A 215 19.07 -3.13 3.22
C THR A 215 18.19 -3.51 2.04
N MET A 216 17.31 -2.61 1.62
CA MET A 216 16.36 -2.83 0.53
C MET A 216 16.21 -1.53 -0.25
N LEU A 217 16.55 -1.58 -1.54
CA LEU A 217 16.42 -0.46 -2.48
C LEU A 217 15.16 -0.67 -3.31
N GLY A 218 14.13 0.12 -3.06
CA GLY A 218 12.79 -0.09 -3.62
C GLY A 218 11.82 -0.75 -2.66
N GLY A 219 10.58 -0.92 -3.12
CA GLY A 219 9.46 -1.40 -2.32
C GLY A 219 9.20 -2.88 -2.47
N GLY A 220 8.36 -3.41 -1.58
CA GLY A 220 8.08 -4.83 -1.45
C GLY A 220 7.54 -5.15 -0.06
N ILE A 221 7.65 -6.41 0.36
CA ILE A 221 7.17 -6.84 1.68
C ILE A 221 8.34 -7.38 2.49
N VAL A 222 8.44 -6.94 3.75
CA VAL A 222 9.32 -7.51 4.77
C VAL A 222 8.48 -8.29 5.77
N ARG A 223 9.03 -9.31 6.43
CA ARG A 223 8.38 -9.97 7.56
C ARG A 223 9.33 -10.21 8.73
N VAL A 224 8.78 -10.23 9.96
CA VAL A 224 9.50 -10.47 11.21
C VAL A 224 8.65 -11.29 12.18
N ARG A 225 9.27 -12.00 13.13
CA ARG A 225 8.53 -12.69 14.21
C ARG A 225 8.02 -11.67 15.24
N PRO A 226 6.93 -11.96 15.99
CA PRO A 226 6.34 -11.02 16.95
C PRO A 226 7.23 -10.75 18.17
N ASP A 227 8.25 -11.56 18.39
CA ASP A 227 9.29 -11.31 19.40
C ASP A 227 10.43 -10.42 18.88
N GLY A 228 10.41 -10.02 17.60
CA GLY A 228 11.36 -9.11 16.93
C GLY A 228 12.53 -9.80 16.24
N ARG A 229 12.42 -11.10 15.95
CA ARG A 229 13.51 -11.93 15.40
C ARG A 229 13.30 -12.37 13.96
N GLU A 230 14.37 -12.93 13.38
CA GLU A 230 14.40 -13.57 12.06
C GLU A 230 13.94 -12.68 10.88
N MET A 231 14.10 -11.35 10.95
CA MET A 231 13.61 -10.42 9.93
C MET A 231 14.08 -10.81 8.51
N GLU A 232 13.20 -10.82 7.51
CA GLU A 232 13.56 -11.14 6.13
C GLU A 232 12.67 -10.44 5.09
N ILE A 233 13.24 -10.21 3.90
CA ILE A 233 12.47 -9.77 2.72
C ILE A 233 11.61 -10.95 2.24
N TYR A 234 10.32 -10.69 2.05
CA TYR A 234 9.33 -11.63 1.52
C TYR A 234 9.12 -11.44 0.02
N THR A 235 8.93 -10.20 -0.47
CA THR A 235 8.89 -9.84 -1.91
C THR A 235 9.58 -8.51 -2.19
N HIS A 236 9.91 -8.27 -3.45
CA HIS A 236 10.61 -7.07 -3.93
C HIS A 236 10.02 -6.56 -5.26
N GLY A 237 10.26 -5.30 -5.63
CA GLY A 237 9.86 -4.74 -6.93
C GLY A 237 8.50 -4.03 -6.95
N LEU A 238 8.11 -3.41 -5.84
CA LEU A 238 6.89 -2.60 -5.70
C LEU A 238 7.25 -1.11 -5.51
N ARG A 239 6.28 -0.20 -5.70
CA ARG A 239 6.49 1.26 -5.57
C ARG A 239 6.06 1.80 -4.21
N ASN A 240 4.80 1.65 -3.86
CA ASN A 240 4.23 2.22 -2.65
C ASN A 240 2.99 1.42 -2.25
N ILE A 241 3.19 0.22 -1.73
CA ILE A 241 2.13 -0.51 -1.06
C ILE A 241 1.88 0.09 0.32
N TYR A 242 0.62 0.40 0.62
CA TYR A 242 0.23 0.92 1.92
C TYR A 242 -0.07 -0.18 2.94
N ASP A 243 -0.54 -1.35 2.52
CA ASP A 243 -0.91 -2.45 3.41
C ASP A 243 -1.01 -3.80 2.67
N VAL A 244 -1.23 -4.89 3.39
CA VAL A 244 -1.32 -6.27 2.87
C VAL A 244 -2.57 -7.01 3.37
N ALA A 245 -3.39 -7.52 2.44
CA ALA A 245 -4.47 -8.45 2.78
C ALA A 245 -3.95 -9.90 2.76
N ILE A 246 -4.11 -10.64 3.85
CA ILE A 246 -3.64 -12.04 4.00
C ILE A 246 -4.83 -12.97 4.20
N ASP A 247 -4.97 -13.98 3.34
CA ASP A 247 -6.07 -14.96 3.42
C ASP A 247 -5.74 -16.17 4.33
N PRO A 248 -6.73 -17.03 4.66
CA PRO A 248 -6.52 -18.22 5.50
C PRO A 248 -5.56 -19.28 4.93
N TYR A 249 -5.19 -19.16 3.65
CA TYR A 249 -4.28 -20.05 2.92
C TYR A 249 -2.88 -19.44 2.75
N MET A 250 -2.61 -18.28 3.37
CA MET A 250 -1.39 -17.50 3.18
C MET A 250 -1.15 -17.09 1.71
N ASN A 251 -2.22 -16.77 0.98
CA ASN A 251 -2.14 -15.90 -0.19
C ASN A 251 -2.14 -14.44 0.31
N ILE A 252 -1.23 -13.62 -0.21
CA ILE A 252 -1.05 -12.23 0.20
C ILE A 252 -1.35 -11.33 -1.00
N PHE A 253 -2.11 -10.26 -0.79
CA PHE A 253 -2.54 -9.35 -1.85
C PHE A 253 -2.23 -7.91 -1.48
N THR A 254 -1.93 -7.09 -2.49
CA THR A 254 -1.61 -5.66 -2.33
C THR A 254 -2.22 -4.83 -3.45
N ARG A 255 -2.71 -3.63 -3.12
CA ARG A 255 -2.72 -2.48 -4.05
C ARG A 255 -1.37 -1.77 -3.96
N ASP A 256 -0.61 -1.85 -5.04
CA ASP A 256 0.59 -1.03 -5.29
C ASP A 256 0.23 0.11 -6.26
N ASN A 257 1.11 1.09 -6.42
CA ASN A 257 1.01 2.10 -7.47
C ASN A 257 2.16 1.92 -8.49
N THR A 258 2.10 2.61 -9.62
CA THR A 258 3.24 2.78 -10.54
C THR A 258 3.38 4.22 -11.01
N ASN A 259 4.29 4.46 -11.96
CA ASN A 259 4.35 5.72 -12.69
C ASN A 259 4.96 5.52 -14.07
N ASP A 260 4.12 5.11 -15.00
CA ASP A 260 4.61 4.42 -16.19
C ASP A 260 4.89 5.40 -17.34
N GLY A 261 4.92 6.70 -17.03
CA GLY A 261 5.10 7.80 -17.97
C GLY A 261 3.78 8.46 -18.39
N GLY A 262 2.64 7.85 -18.05
CA GLY A 262 1.29 8.34 -18.38
C GLY A 262 0.32 8.56 -17.21
N GLY A 263 0.62 8.09 -15.99
CA GLY A 263 -0.30 8.19 -14.85
C GLY A 263 0.21 7.48 -13.59
N TRP A 264 -0.50 7.67 -12.47
CA TRP A 264 -0.21 7.07 -11.15
C TRP A 264 -1.09 5.84 -10.92
N ASN A 265 -0.96 4.84 -11.79
CA ASN A 265 -1.92 3.75 -11.84
C ASN A 265 -1.77 2.80 -10.64
N ILE A 266 -2.90 2.29 -10.16
CA ILE A 266 -2.96 1.25 -9.15
C ILE A 266 -2.75 -0.10 -9.84
N ARG A 267 -1.94 -0.97 -9.21
CA ARG A 267 -1.78 -2.39 -9.57
C ARG A 267 -2.31 -3.27 -8.46
N PHE A 268 -3.15 -4.25 -8.77
CA PHE A 268 -3.50 -5.31 -7.84
C PHE A 268 -2.61 -6.54 -8.07
N SER A 269 -1.89 -6.98 -7.03
CA SER A 269 -0.88 -8.05 -7.13
C SER A 269 -1.08 -9.13 -6.09
N HIS A 270 -0.85 -10.39 -6.47
CA HIS A 270 -0.70 -11.53 -5.56
C HIS A 270 0.78 -11.76 -5.27
N GLN A 271 1.14 -11.72 -3.98
CA GLN A 271 2.51 -11.63 -3.45
C GLN A 271 3.04 -13.00 -3.03
N ILE A 272 3.96 -13.54 -3.84
CA ILE A 272 4.52 -14.88 -3.69
C ILE A 272 5.95 -14.77 -3.16
N GLN A 273 6.25 -15.48 -2.08
CA GLN A 273 7.55 -15.43 -1.41
C GLN A 273 8.74 -15.55 -2.39
N SER A 274 9.76 -14.72 -2.20
CA SER A 274 10.94 -14.56 -3.06
C SER A 274 10.69 -13.94 -4.44
N GLY A 275 9.44 -13.62 -4.78
CA GLY A 275 9.02 -12.95 -6.02
C GLY A 275 9.62 -11.56 -6.22
N GLU A 276 9.72 -11.17 -7.48
CA GLU A 276 10.26 -9.89 -7.96
C GLU A 276 9.24 -9.32 -8.96
N TYR A 277 8.70 -8.14 -8.66
CA TYR A 277 7.57 -7.50 -9.35
C TYR A 277 8.01 -6.31 -10.24
N GLY A 278 9.31 -6.06 -10.27
CA GLY A 278 10.00 -5.34 -11.33
C GLY A 278 10.02 -3.82 -11.24
N TYR A 279 9.26 -3.20 -10.33
CA TYR A 279 9.31 -1.75 -10.18
C TYR A 279 10.65 -1.31 -9.55
N PRO A 280 11.36 -0.31 -10.09
CA PRO A 280 11.00 0.57 -11.21
C PRO A 280 11.65 0.22 -12.57
N LEU A 281 12.51 -0.81 -12.63
CA LEU A 281 13.42 -1.00 -13.76
C LEU A 281 12.94 -2.09 -14.72
N LEU A 282 12.63 -3.26 -14.17
CA LEU A 282 12.36 -4.45 -14.99
C LEU A 282 10.96 -4.40 -15.61
N PHE A 283 10.01 -3.73 -14.95
CA PHE A 283 8.59 -3.80 -15.30
C PHE A 283 8.22 -3.15 -16.65
N LYS A 284 9.10 -2.40 -17.32
CA LYS A 284 8.81 -1.89 -18.68
C LYS A 284 9.52 -2.66 -19.78
N HIS A 285 10.81 -2.92 -19.63
CA HIS A 285 11.66 -3.42 -20.71
C HIS A 285 12.29 -4.80 -20.43
N PHE A 286 12.04 -5.37 -19.24
CA PHE A 286 12.48 -6.70 -18.82
C PHE A 286 11.30 -7.49 -18.19
N THR A 287 10.09 -7.32 -18.73
CA THR A 287 8.87 -7.95 -18.19
C THR A 287 8.87 -9.47 -18.28
N GLU A 288 9.76 -10.04 -19.09
CA GLU A 288 10.06 -11.47 -19.11
C GLU A 288 10.69 -11.95 -17.77
N GLU A 289 11.31 -11.05 -17.00
CA GLU A 289 12.06 -11.36 -15.78
C GLU A 289 11.28 -11.13 -14.47
N ILE A 290 9.95 -10.93 -14.52
CA ILE A 290 9.13 -10.52 -13.36
C ILE A 290 7.87 -11.37 -13.16
N ILE A 291 7.29 -11.30 -11.96
CA ILE A 291 5.89 -11.66 -11.74
C ILE A 291 5.03 -10.40 -11.99
N PRO A 292 4.18 -10.38 -13.03
CA PRO A 292 3.34 -9.21 -13.30
C PRO A 292 2.19 -9.09 -12.30
N ALA A 293 1.70 -7.87 -12.13
CA ALA A 293 0.45 -7.60 -11.43
C ALA A 293 -0.75 -8.23 -12.16
N LEU A 294 -1.82 -8.52 -11.41
CA LEU A 294 -3.01 -9.19 -11.92
C LEU A 294 -3.94 -8.23 -12.67
N ALA A 295 -3.85 -6.93 -12.42
CA ALA A 295 -4.53 -5.87 -13.17
C ALA A 295 -3.88 -4.51 -12.91
N ASP A 296 -4.00 -3.63 -13.92
CA ASP A 296 -3.98 -2.17 -13.78
C ASP A 296 -5.42 -1.71 -13.50
N LEU A 297 -5.62 -0.85 -12.51
CA LEU A 297 -6.91 -0.32 -12.06
C LEU A 297 -7.07 1.18 -12.32
N GLY A 298 -6.17 1.79 -13.09
CA GLY A 298 -6.15 3.23 -13.39
C GLY A 298 -5.70 4.07 -12.20
N GLY A 299 -5.86 5.39 -12.30
CA GLY A 299 -5.38 6.33 -11.29
C GLY A 299 -6.10 6.17 -9.94
N GLY A 300 -5.31 6.13 -8.86
CA GLY A 300 -5.81 5.99 -7.49
C GLY A 300 -4.68 6.08 -6.46
N SER A 301 -5.01 5.89 -5.18
CA SER A 301 -4.04 5.82 -4.09
C SER A 301 -4.47 4.73 -3.11
N GLY A 302 -3.90 3.53 -3.26
CA GLY A 302 -4.21 2.39 -2.40
C GLY A 302 -3.82 2.67 -0.96
N THR A 303 -4.68 2.28 -0.02
CA THR A 303 -4.47 2.43 1.43
C THR A 303 -4.74 1.10 2.15
N GLY A 304 -5.36 1.10 3.34
CA GLY A 304 -5.52 -0.10 4.16
C GLY A 304 -6.22 -1.28 3.47
N SER A 305 -5.90 -2.49 3.94
CA SER A 305 -6.21 -3.76 3.28
C SER A 305 -6.62 -4.86 4.27
N LEU A 306 -7.79 -5.45 4.06
CA LEU A 306 -8.34 -6.53 4.88
C LEU A 306 -8.71 -7.72 3.99
N PHE A 307 -8.39 -8.95 4.40
CA PHE A 307 -9.08 -10.12 3.84
C PHE A 307 -10.29 -10.43 4.73
N MET A 308 -11.49 -10.17 4.21
CA MET A 308 -12.73 -10.45 4.93
C MET A 308 -12.98 -11.97 4.94
N ASP A 309 -12.95 -12.60 6.12
CA ASP A 309 -13.35 -13.99 6.35
C ASP A 309 -14.00 -14.10 7.75
N ASP A 310 -15.28 -13.73 7.83
CA ASP A 310 -16.06 -13.77 9.08
C ASP A 310 -17.51 -14.26 8.83
N PRO A 311 -18.02 -15.26 9.57
CA PRO A 311 -19.31 -15.90 9.29
C PRO A 311 -20.53 -15.03 9.60
N ASN A 312 -20.37 -13.88 10.26
CA ASN A 312 -21.48 -12.96 10.52
C ASN A 312 -21.79 -12.06 9.31
N TRP A 313 -20.97 -12.09 8.26
CA TRP A 313 -21.18 -11.33 7.02
C TRP A 313 -21.85 -12.17 5.91
N PRO A 314 -22.71 -11.56 5.06
CA PRO A 314 -23.26 -12.22 3.88
C PRO A 314 -22.17 -12.86 3.02
N GLU A 315 -22.40 -14.07 2.53
CA GLU A 315 -21.41 -14.87 1.79
C GLU A 315 -20.74 -14.09 0.64
N LYS A 316 -21.50 -13.26 -0.08
CA LYS A 316 -20.98 -12.42 -1.17
C LYS A 316 -20.02 -11.31 -0.73
N TYR A 317 -19.92 -10.98 0.55
CA TYR A 317 -18.92 -10.05 1.11
C TYR A 317 -17.86 -10.78 1.91
N ASN A 318 -17.92 -12.11 1.93
CA ASN A 318 -17.04 -12.99 2.67
C ASN A 318 -15.99 -13.60 1.74
N ARG A 319 -14.86 -14.02 2.31
CA ARG A 319 -13.72 -14.66 1.61
C ARG A 319 -13.16 -13.84 0.44
N VAL A 320 -13.01 -12.53 0.66
CA VAL A 320 -12.49 -11.59 -0.35
C VAL A 320 -11.46 -10.61 0.23
N PRO A 321 -10.43 -10.22 -0.55
CA PRO A 321 -9.66 -9.03 -0.27
C PRO A 321 -10.55 -7.78 -0.45
N MET A 322 -10.62 -6.97 0.59
CA MET A 322 -11.17 -5.63 0.63
C MET A 322 -10.01 -4.63 0.74
N MET A 323 -9.93 -3.65 -0.16
CA MET A 323 -8.81 -2.70 -0.20
C MET A 323 -9.31 -1.28 -0.46
N ALA A 324 -8.88 -0.36 0.39
CA ALA A 324 -9.22 1.05 0.31
C ALA A 324 -8.43 1.77 -0.79
N ASP A 325 -9.07 2.77 -1.39
CA ASP A 325 -8.46 3.75 -2.26
C ASP A 325 -8.80 5.16 -1.76
N TRP A 326 -7.81 5.85 -1.22
CA TRP A 326 -7.91 7.21 -0.72
C TRP A 326 -8.19 8.21 -1.85
N GLY A 327 -7.58 8.00 -3.02
CA GLY A 327 -7.70 8.89 -4.18
C GLY A 327 -9.09 8.84 -4.82
N ASN A 328 -9.67 7.63 -4.88
CA ASN A 328 -11.02 7.39 -5.40
C ASN A 328 -12.12 7.44 -4.32
N SER A 329 -11.74 7.62 -3.04
CA SER A 329 -12.67 7.65 -1.89
C SER A 329 -13.56 6.41 -1.78
N GLN A 330 -12.98 5.23 -2.06
CA GLN A 330 -13.73 4.01 -2.32
C GLN A 330 -13.02 2.79 -1.73
N LEU A 331 -13.75 2.00 -0.95
CA LEU A 331 -13.39 0.63 -0.60
C LEU A 331 -13.87 -0.29 -1.73
N TYR A 332 -12.99 -1.15 -2.20
CA TYR A 332 -13.27 -2.13 -3.24
C TYR A 332 -13.14 -3.56 -2.72
N ILE A 333 -13.92 -4.45 -3.30
CA ILE A 333 -13.78 -5.90 -3.19
C ILE A 333 -13.04 -6.42 -4.44
N HIS A 334 -12.09 -7.33 -4.25
CA HIS A 334 -11.44 -8.06 -5.35
C HIS A 334 -11.99 -9.48 -5.48
N ARG A 335 -12.69 -9.75 -6.57
CA ARG A 335 -13.19 -11.09 -6.92
C ARG A 335 -12.07 -11.91 -7.54
N LEU A 336 -11.54 -12.87 -6.78
CA LEU A 336 -10.43 -13.71 -7.22
C LEU A 336 -10.93 -14.98 -7.91
N THR A 337 -10.31 -15.34 -9.03
CA THR A 337 -10.49 -16.64 -9.71
C THR A 337 -9.14 -17.33 -9.79
N PRO A 338 -8.98 -18.58 -9.31
CA PRO A 338 -7.70 -19.29 -9.40
C PRO A 338 -7.18 -19.43 -10.84
N ASP A 339 -5.88 -19.22 -11.02
CA ASP A 339 -5.17 -19.34 -12.30
C ASP A 339 -3.77 -19.91 -12.06
N GLY A 340 -3.60 -21.21 -12.31
CA GLY A 340 -2.34 -21.92 -12.07
C GLY A 340 -1.85 -21.81 -10.63
N SER A 341 -0.70 -21.15 -10.43
CA SER A 341 -0.09 -20.86 -9.13
C SER A 341 -0.54 -19.52 -8.51
N SER A 342 -1.44 -18.79 -9.18
CA SER A 342 -1.87 -17.45 -8.82
C SER A 342 -3.37 -17.27 -9.10
N PHE A 343 -3.80 -16.05 -9.44
CA PHE A 343 -5.20 -15.68 -9.63
C PHE A 343 -5.40 -14.73 -10.81
N LYS A 344 -6.62 -14.67 -11.34
CA LYS A 344 -7.19 -13.50 -12.02
C LYS A 344 -8.05 -12.73 -11.02
N GLN A 345 -8.27 -11.44 -11.29
CA GLN A 345 -9.04 -10.57 -10.40
C GLN A 345 -10.13 -9.81 -11.18
N THR A 346 -11.20 -9.42 -10.50
CA THR A 346 -12.18 -8.42 -10.98
C THR A 346 -12.53 -7.51 -9.81
N GLU A 347 -12.47 -6.21 -10.03
CA GLU A 347 -12.76 -5.20 -9.01
C GLU A 347 -14.26 -4.92 -8.91
N GLU A 348 -14.77 -4.75 -7.69
CA GLU A 348 -16.16 -4.38 -7.37
C GLU A 348 -16.16 -3.23 -6.35
N SER A 349 -16.81 -2.11 -6.68
CA SER A 349 -16.99 -0.99 -5.74
C SER A 349 -17.94 -1.40 -4.61
N PHE A 350 -17.51 -1.22 -3.35
CA PHE A 350 -18.24 -1.65 -2.16
C PHE A 350 -18.75 -0.49 -1.31
N ILE A 351 -17.89 0.14 -0.48
CA ILE A 351 -18.25 1.25 0.42
C ILE A 351 -17.53 2.52 -0.02
N LYS A 352 -18.26 3.58 -0.34
CA LYS A 352 -17.73 4.90 -0.68
C LYS A 352 -17.74 5.80 0.56
N LEU A 353 -16.60 6.40 0.89
CA LEU A 353 -16.39 7.37 1.98
C LEU A 353 -15.22 8.28 1.61
N ALA A 354 -15.29 9.57 1.97
CA ALA A 354 -14.27 10.56 1.60
C ALA A 354 -12.88 10.23 2.15
N GLN A 355 -11.96 9.83 1.26
CA GLN A 355 -10.54 9.54 1.57
C GLN A 355 -10.34 8.47 2.66
N ILE A 356 -10.78 7.22 2.39
CA ILE A 356 -10.54 6.08 3.29
C ILE A 356 -9.04 5.84 3.47
N THR A 357 -8.60 5.71 4.72
CA THR A 357 -7.22 5.42 5.08
C THR A 357 -7.00 3.98 5.51
N ASP A 358 -7.95 3.37 6.23
CA ASP A 358 -7.76 2.02 6.75
C ASP A 358 -9.07 1.33 7.11
N LEU A 359 -9.03 0.00 7.31
CA LEU A 359 -10.15 -0.83 7.72
C LEU A 359 -9.73 -2.11 8.45
N ASP A 360 -10.48 -2.50 9.48
CA ASP A 360 -10.26 -3.76 10.19
C ASP A 360 -11.53 -4.26 10.91
N ILE A 361 -11.56 -5.54 11.30
CA ILE A 361 -12.76 -6.23 11.83
C ILE A 361 -12.49 -6.92 13.18
N ASP A 362 -13.43 -6.80 14.11
CA ASP A 362 -13.35 -7.45 15.43
C ASP A 362 -13.74 -8.94 15.40
N GLY A 363 -13.54 -9.64 16.52
CA GLY A 363 -13.92 -11.06 16.66
C GLY A 363 -15.43 -11.32 16.73
N SER A 364 -16.24 -10.25 16.80
CA SER A 364 -17.71 -10.27 16.81
C SER A 364 -18.30 -10.05 15.40
N GLY A 365 -17.47 -9.69 14.41
CA GLY A 365 -17.88 -9.39 13.04
C GLY A 365 -18.19 -7.90 12.75
N ARG A 366 -17.81 -6.96 13.62
CA ARG A 366 -17.97 -5.52 13.40
C ARG A 366 -16.80 -4.98 12.56
N LEU A 367 -17.08 -4.51 11.34
CA LEU A 367 -16.09 -3.84 10.49
C LEU A 367 -15.99 -2.37 10.86
N TYR A 368 -14.78 -1.82 10.89
CA TYR A 368 -14.52 -0.40 11.09
C TYR A 368 -13.70 0.15 9.92
N LEU A 369 -13.92 1.41 9.56
CA LEU A 369 -13.15 2.11 8.52
C LEU A 369 -12.77 3.51 9.02
N SER A 370 -11.53 3.91 8.83
CA SER A 370 -11.05 5.28 9.06
C SER A 370 -10.96 6.07 7.77
N ALA A 371 -11.19 7.39 7.84
CA ALA A 371 -11.19 8.27 6.69
C ALA A 371 -10.68 9.67 7.03
N TRP A 372 -10.06 10.36 6.06
CA TRP A 372 -9.46 11.70 6.21
C TRP A 372 -10.40 12.87 5.88
N ASP A 373 -11.55 12.63 5.23
CA ASP A 373 -12.57 13.67 4.98
C ASP A 373 -12.04 14.93 4.25
N GLY A 374 -11.15 14.73 3.28
CA GLY A 374 -10.54 15.83 2.53
C GLY A 374 -9.50 16.61 3.33
N ALA A 375 -8.75 15.97 4.23
CA ALA A 375 -7.65 16.60 4.97
C ALA A 375 -6.45 16.98 4.09
N GLY A 376 -6.35 16.41 2.88
CA GLY A 376 -5.24 16.65 1.96
C GLY A 376 -3.91 16.10 2.48
N TYR A 377 -2.82 16.46 1.83
CA TYR A 377 -1.49 15.86 2.07
C TYR A 377 -0.78 16.27 3.38
N SER A 378 -1.28 17.29 4.07
CA SER A 378 -0.64 17.90 5.25
C SER A 378 -1.38 17.63 6.57
N GLY A 379 -2.45 16.81 6.54
CA GLY A 379 -3.32 16.56 7.69
C GLY A 379 -4.15 17.78 8.10
N SER A 380 -5.05 17.55 9.07
CA SER A 380 -5.94 18.56 9.62
C SER A 380 -6.44 18.16 11.02
N SER A 381 -6.54 19.12 11.93
CA SER A 381 -7.15 18.94 13.25
C SER A 381 -8.68 18.98 13.23
N GLY A 382 -9.30 19.45 12.14
CA GLY A 382 -10.75 19.60 12.03
C GLY A 382 -11.44 18.58 11.13
N LYS A 383 -10.70 17.58 10.61
CA LYS A 383 -11.21 16.61 9.61
C LYS A 383 -10.78 15.18 9.94
N GLY A 384 -11.54 14.24 9.41
CA GLY A 384 -11.34 12.81 9.56
C GLY A 384 -12.29 12.18 10.59
N PHE A 385 -12.59 10.91 10.40
CA PHE A 385 -13.58 10.17 11.19
C PHE A 385 -13.34 8.65 11.12
N VAL A 386 -14.03 7.92 11.98
CA VAL A 386 -14.16 6.46 11.94
C VAL A 386 -15.64 6.10 11.83
N VAL A 387 -15.97 5.13 10.99
CA VAL A 387 -17.30 4.51 10.93
C VAL A 387 -17.26 3.06 11.37
N ARG A 388 -18.41 2.55 11.82
CA ARG A 388 -18.68 1.12 11.99
C ARG A 388 -19.64 0.64 10.91
N ALA A 389 -19.38 -0.51 10.30
CA ALA A 389 -20.24 -1.15 9.32
C ALA A 389 -20.61 -2.57 9.79
N VAL A 390 -21.89 -2.92 9.70
CA VAL A 390 -22.43 -4.26 10.00
C VAL A 390 -23.58 -4.61 9.04
N PRO A 391 -23.90 -5.89 8.81
CA PRO A 391 -25.14 -6.30 8.12
C PRO A 391 -26.41 -5.83 8.85
N LYS A 392 -27.52 -5.63 8.13
CA LYS A 392 -28.82 -5.21 8.69
C LYS A 392 -29.44 -6.22 9.67
N ASP A 393 -29.14 -7.50 9.49
CA ASP A 393 -29.56 -8.62 10.34
C ASP A 393 -28.50 -9.02 11.38
N PHE A 394 -27.43 -8.22 11.51
CA PHE A 394 -26.35 -8.45 12.47
C PHE A 394 -26.88 -8.56 13.90
N LYS A 395 -26.38 -9.57 14.61
CA LYS A 395 -26.65 -9.80 16.03
C LYS A 395 -25.33 -9.85 16.75
N PHE A 396 -25.08 -8.86 17.60
CA PHE A 396 -23.86 -8.83 18.40
C PHE A 396 -23.74 -10.10 19.23
N LYS A 397 -22.56 -10.71 19.16
CA LYS A 397 -22.14 -11.82 20.00
C LYS A 397 -20.72 -11.55 20.45
N GLU A 398 -20.58 -11.30 21.75
CA GLU A 398 -19.30 -11.02 22.40
C GLU A 398 -18.24 -12.09 22.05
N PHE A 399 -17.06 -11.63 21.64
CA PHE A 399 -15.91 -12.51 21.45
C PHE A 399 -15.35 -12.96 22.81
N PRO A 400 -15.13 -14.28 23.02
CA PRO A 400 -14.75 -14.78 24.34
C PRO A 400 -13.37 -14.28 24.77
N ASN A 401 -13.24 -13.86 26.04
CA ASN A 401 -11.95 -13.51 26.62
C ASN A 401 -11.03 -14.74 26.69
N LEU A 402 -10.03 -14.77 25.80
CA LEU A 402 -9.18 -15.94 25.58
C LEU A 402 -8.27 -16.27 26.77
N LYS A 403 -7.95 -15.30 27.65
CA LYS A 403 -7.14 -15.53 28.86
C LYS A 403 -7.75 -16.60 29.77
N PHE A 404 -9.08 -16.69 29.80
CA PHE A 404 -9.83 -17.68 30.59
C PHE A 404 -10.22 -18.93 29.78
N ALA A 405 -9.92 -18.98 28.47
CA ALA A 405 -10.25 -20.11 27.62
C ALA A 405 -9.29 -21.28 27.85
N SER A 406 -9.89 -22.46 28.10
CA SER A 406 -9.16 -23.74 28.14
C SER A 406 -8.60 -24.12 26.77
N VAL A 407 -7.60 -25.01 26.76
CA VAL A 407 -7.00 -25.57 25.53
C VAL A 407 -8.07 -26.15 24.58
N ASN A 408 -9.14 -26.75 25.10
CA ASN A 408 -10.24 -27.28 24.27
C ASN A 408 -11.12 -26.18 23.66
N GLN A 409 -11.36 -25.08 24.37
CA GLN A 409 -12.10 -23.92 23.83
C GLN A 409 -11.27 -23.19 22.75
N LEU A 410 -9.96 -23.01 22.99
CA LEU A 410 -9.04 -22.46 21.99
C LEU A 410 -8.96 -23.35 20.73
N ALA A 411 -8.89 -24.68 20.90
CA ALA A 411 -8.98 -25.63 19.79
C ALA A 411 -10.36 -25.62 19.09
N GLY A 412 -11.42 -25.16 19.76
CA GLY A 412 -12.72 -24.87 19.14
C GLY A 412 -12.65 -23.64 18.24
N LEU A 413 -12.11 -22.53 18.75
CA LEU A 413 -11.97 -21.26 18.04
C LEU A 413 -10.97 -21.33 16.88
N LEU A 414 -9.92 -22.16 16.97
CA LEU A 414 -8.99 -22.43 15.86
C LEU A 414 -9.66 -23.13 14.68
N LYS A 415 -10.86 -23.71 14.87
CA LYS A 415 -11.73 -24.25 13.82
C LYS A 415 -12.89 -23.32 13.45
N SER A 416 -12.88 -22.07 13.91
CA SER A 416 -13.90 -21.08 13.58
C SER A 416 -13.85 -20.71 12.10
N ASN A 417 -14.99 -20.35 11.52
CA ASN A 417 -15.05 -19.72 10.20
C ASN A 417 -14.56 -18.26 10.22
N SER A 418 -14.39 -17.65 11.40
CA SER A 418 -13.81 -16.30 11.54
C SER A 418 -12.28 -16.34 11.57
N ALA A 419 -11.62 -15.63 10.66
CA ALA A 419 -10.16 -15.51 10.64
C ALA A 419 -9.59 -14.84 11.90
N VAL A 420 -10.28 -13.82 12.43
CA VAL A 420 -9.92 -13.14 13.68
C VAL A 420 -9.92 -14.13 14.84
N ALA A 421 -10.96 -14.97 14.92
CA ALA A 421 -11.06 -16.02 15.93
C ALA A 421 -9.94 -17.05 15.82
N ARG A 422 -9.60 -17.52 14.61
CA ARG A 422 -8.53 -18.51 14.39
C ARG A 422 -7.16 -17.95 14.77
N LEU A 423 -6.83 -16.73 14.35
CA LEU A 423 -5.54 -16.09 14.64
C LEU A 423 -5.35 -15.84 16.13
N ASN A 424 -6.34 -15.22 16.79
CA ASN A 424 -6.24 -14.93 18.23
C ASN A 424 -6.25 -16.22 19.07
N ALA A 425 -7.01 -17.24 18.68
CA ALA A 425 -6.96 -18.54 19.35
C ALA A 425 -5.62 -19.26 19.17
N GLN A 426 -4.98 -19.15 18.01
CA GLN A 426 -3.60 -19.64 17.81
C GLN A 426 -2.63 -18.94 18.76
N GLN A 427 -2.59 -17.61 18.75
CA GLN A 427 -1.63 -16.84 19.53
C GLN A 427 -1.80 -17.08 21.04
N GLU A 428 -3.05 -17.16 21.53
CA GLU A 428 -3.31 -17.56 22.92
C GLU A 428 -2.88 -19.01 23.19
N LEU A 429 -3.15 -19.95 22.27
CA LEU A 429 -2.79 -21.36 22.44
C LEU A 429 -1.27 -21.58 22.53
N MET A 430 -0.46 -20.71 21.90
CA MET A 430 1.00 -20.73 22.02
C MET A 430 1.50 -20.41 23.44
N THR A 431 0.68 -19.77 24.29
CA THR A 431 1.01 -19.51 25.72
C THR A 431 0.68 -20.69 26.64
N ARG A 432 -0.03 -21.71 26.13
CA ARG A 432 -0.50 -22.85 26.93
C ARG A 432 0.58 -23.94 27.04
N PRO A 433 0.45 -24.91 27.98
CA PRO A 433 1.43 -25.99 28.12
C PRO A 433 1.69 -26.72 26.80
N VAL A 434 2.94 -26.65 26.32
CA VAL A 434 3.39 -27.05 24.97
C VAL A 434 2.82 -28.42 24.55
N LYS A 435 2.92 -29.45 25.40
CA LYS A 435 2.41 -30.81 25.09
C LYS A 435 0.90 -30.85 24.82
N ALA A 436 0.10 -30.05 25.53
CA ALA A 436 -1.34 -29.97 25.33
C ALA A 436 -1.69 -29.20 24.05
N ALA A 437 -0.98 -28.10 23.80
CA ALA A 437 -1.15 -27.28 22.60
C ALA A 437 -0.79 -28.05 21.32
N ILE A 438 0.38 -28.73 21.29
CA ILE A 438 0.81 -29.63 20.20
C ILE A 438 -0.25 -30.71 19.94
N LYS A 439 -0.80 -31.33 20.99
CA LYS A 439 -1.80 -32.41 20.85
C LYS A 439 -3.06 -31.93 20.13
N VAL A 440 -3.57 -30.74 20.44
CA VAL A 440 -4.80 -30.24 19.80
C VAL A 440 -4.56 -29.64 18.42
N SER A 441 -3.45 -28.92 18.19
CA SER A 441 -3.12 -28.38 16.87
C SER A 441 -2.78 -29.49 15.87
N TRP A 442 -2.04 -30.53 16.29
CA TRP A 442 -1.82 -31.72 15.47
C TRP A 442 -3.11 -32.44 15.10
N LYS A 443 -4.05 -32.58 16.06
CA LYS A 443 -5.35 -33.20 15.80
C LYS A 443 -6.10 -32.44 14.69
N ILE A 444 -6.09 -31.10 14.73
CA ILE A 444 -6.73 -30.28 13.70
C ILE A 444 -6.00 -30.40 12.34
N ALA A 445 -4.68 -30.35 12.31
CA ALA A 445 -3.87 -30.48 11.09
C ALA A 445 -4.07 -31.83 10.37
N SER A 446 -4.17 -32.91 11.13
CA SER A 446 -4.24 -34.29 10.61
C SER A 446 -5.66 -34.83 10.37
N ASP A 447 -6.70 -34.12 10.81
CA ASP A 447 -8.10 -34.52 10.62
C ASP A 447 -8.59 -34.20 9.20
N LYS A 448 -8.63 -35.22 8.34
CA LYS A 448 -9.10 -35.13 6.95
C LYS A 448 -10.61 -34.82 6.81
N GLY A 449 -11.37 -34.83 7.90
CA GLY A 449 -12.78 -34.41 7.90
C GLY A 449 -12.98 -32.90 8.02
N LEU A 450 -11.92 -32.13 8.30
CA LEU A 450 -11.98 -30.67 8.43
C LEU A 450 -11.72 -29.95 7.10
N ALA A 451 -12.29 -28.75 6.98
CA ALA A 451 -12.07 -27.86 5.86
C ALA A 451 -10.60 -27.43 5.74
N THR A 452 -10.14 -27.15 4.52
CA THR A 452 -8.72 -26.96 4.22
C THR A 452 -8.11 -25.78 4.99
N ASP A 453 -8.82 -24.65 5.07
CA ASP A 453 -8.48 -23.45 5.85
C ASP A 453 -8.28 -23.76 7.35
N ILE A 454 -9.19 -24.54 7.94
CA ILE A 454 -9.10 -24.99 9.33
C ILE A 454 -7.88 -25.90 9.52
N ARG A 455 -7.63 -26.83 8.60
CA ARG A 455 -6.44 -27.70 8.65
C ARG A 455 -5.15 -26.89 8.49
N THR A 456 -5.12 -25.89 7.62
CA THR A 456 -4.01 -24.96 7.41
C THR A 456 -3.71 -24.16 8.69
N ALA A 457 -4.72 -23.62 9.35
CA ALA A 457 -4.57 -22.98 10.66
C ALA A 457 -4.01 -23.96 11.71
N GLY A 458 -4.47 -25.22 11.70
CA GLY A 458 -3.90 -26.30 12.51
C GLY A 458 -2.43 -26.58 12.22
N ILE A 459 -2.03 -26.64 10.94
CA ILE A 459 -0.65 -26.90 10.47
C ILE A 459 0.30 -25.80 10.94
N PHE A 460 -0.03 -24.54 10.68
CA PHE A 460 0.84 -23.43 11.08
C PHE A 460 0.88 -23.24 12.61
N THR A 461 -0.22 -23.51 13.32
CA THR A 461 -0.22 -23.54 14.79
C THR A 461 0.67 -24.66 15.33
N PHE A 462 0.60 -25.85 14.74
CA PHE A 462 1.44 -26.99 15.12
C PHE A 462 2.92 -26.70 14.86
N ALA A 463 3.27 -26.17 13.67
CA ALA A 463 4.64 -25.86 13.29
C ALA A 463 5.29 -24.82 14.22
N GLN A 464 4.55 -23.76 14.58
CA GLN A 464 5.06 -22.72 15.49
C GLN A 464 5.34 -23.23 16.90
N ILE A 465 4.52 -24.17 17.41
CA ILE A 465 4.62 -24.67 18.79
C ILE A 465 5.59 -25.87 18.88
N ALA A 466 5.59 -26.75 17.89
CA ALA A 466 6.43 -27.96 17.89
C ALA A 466 7.87 -27.69 17.42
N GLY A 467 8.11 -26.65 16.62
CA GLY A 467 9.45 -26.32 16.12
C GLY A 467 10.09 -27.49 15.36
N GLU A 468 11.36 -27.78 15.64
CA GLU A 468 12.09 -28.90 15.03
C GLU A 468 11.47 -30.28 15.34
N ASP A 469 10.90 -30.47 16.53
CA ASP A 469 10.24 -31.74 16.90
C ASP A 469 9.00 -32.02 16.03
N GLY A 470 8.44 -30.99 15.40
CA GLY A 470 7.30 -31.10 14.48
C GLY A 470 7.63 -31.64 13.09
N VAL A 471 8.91 -31.68 12.68
CA VAL A 471 9.30 -31.95 11.28
C VAL A 471 8.79 -33.31 10.79
N ALA A 472 8.98 -34.39 11.56
CA ALA A 472 8.53 -35.73 11.18
C ALA A 472 6.99 -35.85 11.04
N ASN A 473 6.25 -34.96 11.69
CA ASN A 473 4.80 -34.88 11.59
C ASN A 473 4.37 -34.09 10.34
N LEU A 474 5.01 -32.94 10.08
CA LEU A 474 4.75 -32.14 8.89
C LEU A 474 5.11 -32.88 7.59
N VAL A 475 6.20 -33.65 7.58
CA VAL A 475 6.58 -34.52 6.44
C VAL A 475 5.48 -35.54 6.09
N LYS A 476 4.71 -36.05 7.06
CA LYS A 476 3.58 -36.95 6.76
C LYS A 476 2.48 -36.23 5.98
N LEU A 477 2.26 -34.94 6.25
CA LEU A 477 1.23 -34.14 5.60
C LEU A 477 1.58 -33.73 4.15
N THR A 478 2.84 -33.84 3.71
CA THR A 478 3.19 -33.61 2.29
C THR A 478 2.63 -34.70 1.35
N SER A 479 2.17 -35.82 1.91
CA SER A 479 1.44 -36.87 1.17
C SER A 479 -0.07 -36.61 1.05
N ASP A 480 -0.61 -35.59 1.73
CA ASP A 480 -2.04 -35.30 1.76
C ASP A 480 -2.42 -34.25 0.70
N ASN A 481 -3.17 -34.66 -0.32
CA ASN A 481 -3.56 -33.79 -1.43
C ASN A 481 -4.33 -32.52 -1.02
N GLN A 482 -5.00 -32.52 0.14
CA GLN A 482 -5.71 -31.33 0.60
C GLN A 482 -4.77 -30.26 1.18
N VAL A 483 -3.63 -30.66 1.76
CA VAL A 483 -2.80 -29.78 2.60
C VAL A 483 -1.30 -29.80 2.33
N LYS A 484 -0.81 -30.58 1.35
CA LYS A 484 0.63 -30.69 1.06
C LYS A 484 1.30 -29.34 0.76
N GLU A 485 0.60 -28.40 0.13
CA GLU A 485 1.07 -27.04 -0.11
C GLU A 485 1.47 -26.36 1.22
N PHE A 486 0.58 -26.37 2.21
CA PHE A 486 0.79 -25.73 3.51
C PHE A 486 1.78 -26.50 4.37
N ALA A 487 1.85 -27.83 4.23
CA ALA A 487 2.88 -28.65 4.87
C ALA A 487 4.29 -28.29 4.37
N LEU A 488 4.48 -28.12 3.05
CA LEU A 488 5.76 -27.69 2.46
C LEU A 488 6.15 -26.27 2.87
N ARG A 489 5.19 -25.33 2.87
CA ARG A 489 5.37 -23.96 3.40
C ARG A 489 5.82 -24.02 4.87
N ALA A 490 5.08 -24.72 5.73
CA ALA A 490 5.39 -24.82 7.17
C ALA A 490 6.73 -25.53 7.45
N LEU A 491 7.10 -26.55 6.67
CA LEU A 491 8.41 -27.23 6.77
C LEU A 491 9.60 -26.31 6.46
N SER A 492 9.41 -25.30 5.60
CA SER A 492 10.48 -24.40 5.16
C SER A 492 10.41 -22.99 5.77
N ASP A 493 9.42 -22.72 6.62
CA ASP A 493 9.11 -21.37 7.07
C ASP A 493 10.18 -20.77 8.01
N ARG A 494 10.56 -21.44 9.10
CA ARG A 494 11.53 -20.91 10.07
C ARG A 494 12.95 -21.40 9.80
N LYS A 495 13.82 -20.48 9.35
CA LYS A 495 15.23 -20.75 9.01
C LYS A 495 16.04 -21.42 10.13
N PRO A 496 15.88 -21.07 11.42
CA PRO A 496 16.56 -21.76 12.51
C PRO A 496 16.20 -23.25 12.65
N ASN A 497 15.04 -23.68 12.15
CA ASN A 497 14.49 -25.03 12.36
C ASN A 497 14.71 -25.99 11.17
N LEU A 498 15.48 -25.59 10.15
CA LEU A 498 15.57 -26.32 8.88
C LEU A 498 16.53 -27.52 8.90
N LYS A 499 17.34 -27.67 9.93
CA LYS A 499 18.42 -28.68 10.02
C LYS A 499 17.93 -30.10 9.75
N ASN A 500 16.80 -30.47 10.33
CA ASN A 500 16.23 -31.83 10.24
C ASN A 500 15.21 -32.00 9.11
N VAL A 501 14.93 -30.94 8.33
CA VAL A 501 13.93 -30.96 7.26
C VAL A 501 14.48 -31.70 6.04
N PRO A 502 13.87 -32.81 5.57
CA PRO A 502 14.38 -33.57 4.44
C PRO A 502 14.12 -32.86 3.10
N LEU A 503 15.01 -33.07 2.12
CA LEU A 503 14.89 -32.47 0.78
C LEU A 503 13.86 -33.20 -0.11
N GLY A 504 13.73 -34.52 0.08
CA GLY A 504 12.90 -35.40 -0.75
C GLY A 504 11.45 -34.94 -0.97
N PRO A 505 10.69 -34.51 0.06
CA PRO A 505 9.33 -34.02 -0.12
C PRO A 505 9.21 -32.82 -1.08
N PHE A 506 10.20 -31.93 -1.06
CA PHE A 506 10.23 -30.75 -1.93
C PHE A 506 10.57 -31.13 -3.37
N ILE A 507 11.58 -31.97 -3.58
CA ILE A 507 11.94 -32.48 -4.93
C ILE A 507 10.77 -33.25 -5.55
N HIS A 508 10.10 -34.12 -4.77
CA HIS A 508 8.94 -34.86 -5.25
C HIS A 508 7.77 -33.93 -5.62
N ALA A 509 7.54 -32.88 -4.83
CA ALA A 509 6.48 -31.91 -5.05
C ALA A 509 6.68 -31.01 -6.28
N LEU A 510 7.88 -30.96 -6.88
CA LEU A 510 8.09 -30.32 -8.20
C LEU A 510 7.33 -31.04 -9.33
N GLN A 511 6.98 -32.32 -9.14
CA GLN A 511 6.25 -33.14 -10.10
C GLN A 511 4.74 -33.25 -9.75
N ASP A 512 4.26 -32.48 -8.76
CA ASP A 512 2.85 -32.46 -8.39
C ASP A 512 2.00 -31.77 -9.47
N PRO A 513 0.79 -32.27 -9.80
CA PRO A 513 -0.07 -31.64 -10.80
C PRO A 513 -0.59 -30.24 -10.41
N SER A 514 -0.44 -29.80 -9.16
CA SER A 514 -0.80 -28.45 -8.72
C SER A 514 0.40 -27.48 -8.84
N PRO A 515 0.33 -26.44 -9.69
CA PRO A 515 1.38 -25.42 -9.77
C PRO A 515 1.60 -24.66 -8.46
N ARG A 516 0.58 -24.59 -7.58
CA ARG A 516 0.74 -24.00 -6.23
C ARG A 516 1.64 -24.86 -5.34
N VAL A 517 1.53 -26.18 -5.45
CA VAL A 517 2.40 -27.13 -4.73
C VAL A 517 3.83 -27.07 -5.26
N GLN A 518 4.00 -27.00 -6.59
CA GLN A 518 5.30 -26.79 -7.21
C GLN A 518 5.95 -25.49 -6.72
N VAL A 519 5.23 -24.37 -6.70
CA VAL A 519 5.75 -23.07 -6.21
C VAL A 519 6.10 -23.12 -4.72
N ALA A 520 5.26 -23.73 -3.87
CA ALA A 520 5.59 -23.94 -2.45
C ALA A 520 6.85 -24.80 -2.27
N ALA A 521 7.03 -25.81 -3.13
CA ALA A 521 8.23 -26.65 -3.13
C ALA A 521 9.48 -25.86 -3.55
N LEU A 522 9.39 -25.06 -4.63
CA LEU A 522 10.50 -24.24 -5.14
C LEU A 522 10.97 -23.21 -4.11
N VAL A 523 10.05 -22.45 -3.49
CA VAL A 523 10.37 -21.56 -2.36
C VAL A 523 11.10 -22.34 -1.26
N GLY A 524 10.58 -23.52 -0.91
CA GLY A 524 11.19 -24.36 0.11
C GLY A 524 12.61 -24.82 -0.23
N LEU A 525 12.88 -25.21 -1.48
CA LEU A 525 14.22 -25.61 -1.94
C LEU A 525 15.26 -24.48 -1.78
N GLY A 526 14.90 -23.24 -2.14
CA GLY A 526 15.74 -22.07 -1.89
C GLY A 526 15.93 -21.79 -0.39
N ARG A 527 14.84 -21.82 0.39
CA ARG A 527 14.88 -21.55 1.84
C ARG A 527 15.71 -22.57 2.64
N LEU A 528 15.74 -23.84 2.21
CA LEU A 528 16.53 -24.91 2.82
C LEU A 528 18.05 -24.71 2.69
N ASN A 529 18.50 -23.81 1.81
CA ASN A 529 19.91 -23.46 1.62
C ASN A 529 20.84 -24.67 1.43
N ARG A 530 20.42 -25.64 0.61
CA ARG A 530 21.16 -26.88 0.31
C ARG A 530 21.44 -27.00 -1.20
N LYS A 531 22.72 -27.02 -1.58
CA LYS A 531 23.15 -27.08 -2.99
C LYS A 531 22.69 -28.35 -3.71
N GLU A 532 22.39 -29.42 -2.98
CA GLU A 532 21.78 -30.65 -3.51
C GLU A 532 20.40 -30.42 -4.18
N ALA A 533 19.76 -29.27 -3.94
CA ALA A 533 18.53 -28.85 -4.62
C ALA A 533 18.76 -28.35 -6.06
N ILE A 534 19.97 -27.85 -6.38
CA ILE A 534 20.25 -27.11 -7.62
C ILE A 534 19.92 -27.92 -8.90
N PRO A 535 20.25 -29.22 -9.02
CA PRO A 535 19.90 -30.01 -10.20
C PRO A 535 18.39 -30.09 -10.45
N ALA A 536 17.58 -30.12 -9.39
CA ALA A 536 16.13 -30.16 -9.49
C ALA A 536 15.54 -28.77 -9.84
N LEU A 537 16.12 -27.69 -9.32
CA LEU A 537 15.76 -26.32 -9.68
C LEU A 537 16.07 -26.01 -11.15
N LEU A 538 17.21 -26.49 -11.67
CA LEU A 538 17.59 -26.33 -13.08
C LEU A 538 16.71 -27.12 -14.07
N GLN A 539 15.92 -28.09 -13.60
CA GLN A 539 14.99 -28.87 -14.44
C GLN A 539 13.61 -28.21 -14.60
N VAL A 540 13.38 -27.05 -13.96
CA VAL A 540 12.10 -26.33 -14.08
C VAL A 540 11.99 -25.70 -15.47
N GLU A 541 10.93 -26.06 -16.18
CA GLU A 541 10.68 -25.57 -17.54
C GLU A 541 10.45 -24.04 -17.55
N VAL A 542 11.13 -23.34 -18.46
CA VAL A 542 10.84 -21.94 -18.77
C VAL A 542 9.67 -21.91 -19.76
N PRO A 543 8.54 -21.24 -19.45
CA PRO A 543 7.37 -21.27 -20.31
C PRO A 543 7.56 -20.41 -21.56
N VAL A 544 6.78 -20.69 -22.61
CA VAL A 544 6.73 -19.88 -23.85
C VAL A 544 6.34 -18.41 -23.63
N SER A 545 5.81 -18.05 -22.46
CA SER A 545 5.52 -16.66 -22.06
C SER A 545 6.77 -15.88 -21.60
N PHE A 546 7.93 -16.53 -21.48
CA PHE A 546 9.23 -15.88 -21.26
C PHE A 546 9.72 -15.22 -22.56
N ALA A 547 9.08 -14.11 -22.92
CA ALA A 547 9.34 -13.37 -24.15
C ALA A 547 9.65 -11.91 -23.83
N ALA A 548 10.86 -11.47 -24.17
CA ALA A 548 11.27 -10.08 -24.00
C ALA A 548 10.39 -9.14 -24.85
N PRO A 549 10.04 -7.94 -24.35
CA PRO A 549 9.33 -6.96 -25.15
C PRO A 549 10.20 -6.49 -26.33
N ALA A 550 9.53 -6.05 -27.40
CA ALA A 550 10.21 -5.47 -28.54
C ALA A 550 10.92 -4.15 -28.17
N VAL A 551 11.96 -3.78 -28.93
CA VAL A 551 12.70 -2.53 -28.73
C VAL A 551 11.74 -1.34 -28.80
N ASN A 552 11.84 -0.44 -27.81
CA ASN A 552 10.97 0.73 -27.63
C ASN A 552 9.47 0.42 -27.40
N VAL A 553 9.13 -0.81 -27.00
CA VAL A 553 7.78 -1.21 -26.59
C VAL A 553 7.77 -1.53 -25.08
N GLU A 554 6.73 -1.09 -24.39
CA GLU A 554 6.48 -1.46 -23.00
C GLU A 554 5.89 -2.88 -22.92
N GLY A 555 6.48 -3.74 -22.10
CA GLY A 555 6.06 -5.11 -21.92
C GLY A 555 4.84 -5.27 -20.99
N PRO A 556 4.23 -6.48 -20.95
CA PRO A 556 3.10 -6.74 -20.07
C PRO A 556 3.52 -6.90 -18.60
N HIS A 557 3.29 -5.87 -17.77
CA HIS A 557 3.55 -5.90 -16.33
C HIS A 557 2.30 -5.89 -15.43
N ALA A 558 1.12 -5.62 -16.02
CA ALA A 558 -0.16 -5.59 -15.32
C ALA A 558 -1.21 -6.53 -15.97
N ARG A 559 -0.73 -7.68 -16.47
CA ARG A 559 -1.55 -8.76 -17.03
C ARG A 559 -1.16 -10.08 -16.35
N PRO A 560 -2.10 -10.91 -15.86
CA PRO A 560 -1.78 -12.17 -15.21
C PRO A 560 -0.96 -13.10 -16.12
N ASN A 561 0.14 -13.63 -15.59
CA ASN A 561 0.96 -14.66 -16.22
C ASN A 561 1.28 -15.73 -15.16
N SER A 562 0.35 -16.64 -14.90
CA SER A 562 0.53 -17.71 -13.90
C SER A 562 1.66 -18.69 -14.28
N ALA A 563 1.91 -18.86 -15.59
CA ALA A 563 2.89 -19.78 -16.13
C ALA A 563 4.36 -19.40 -15.82
N ILE A 564 4.69 -18.10 -15.70
CA ILE A 564 6.08 -17.67 -15.44
C ILE A 564 6.54 -17.95 -14.00
N ILE A 565 5.59 -18.09 -13.07
CA ILE A 565 5.86 -18.08 -11.64
C ILE A 565 6.76 -19.26 -11.19
N PRO A 566 6.56 -20.52 -11.62
CA PRO A 566 7.48 -21.61 -11.24
C PRO A 566 8.92 -21.34 -11.70
N ALA A 567 9.13 -20.98 -12.97
CA ALA A 567 10.46 -20.68 -13.50
C ALA A 567 11.09 -19.46 -12.78
N HIS A 568 10.31 -18.41 -12.51
CA HIS A 568 10.74 -17.24 -11.75
C HIS A 568 11.23 -17.63 -10.35
N ILE A 569 10.42 -18.35 -9.58
CA ILE A 569 10.78 -18.75 -8.21
C ILE A 569 11.95 -19.75 -8.21
N ALA A 570 12.07 -20.61 -9.22
CA ALA A 570 13.22 -21.47 -9.41
C ALA A 570 14.52 -20.64 -9.63
N VAL A 571 14.48 -19.61 -10.49
CA VAL A 571 15.59 -18.64 -10.65
C VAL A 571 15.93 -17.94 -9.34
N ARG A 572 14.94 -17.44 -8.59
CA ARG A 572 15.18 -16.79 -7.29
C ARG A 572 15.79 -17.76 -6.26
N SER A 573 15.47 -19.04 -6.36
CA SER A 573 16.05 -20.10 -5.52
C SER A 573 17.49 -20.42 -5.92
N LEU A 574 17.78 -20.53 -7.22
CA LEU A 574 19.15 -20.70 -7.76
C LEU A 574 20.08 -19.55 -7.34
N LEU A 575 19.57 -18.31 -7.32
CA LEU A 575 20.29 -17.14 -6.80
C LEU A 575 20.58 -17.25 -5.30
N SER A 576 19.61 -17.70 -4.49
CA SER A 576 19.83 -17.87 -3.05
C SER A 576 20.83 -18.98 -2.69
N LEU A 577 21.08 -19.92 -3.61
CA LEU A 577 22.01 -21.05 -3.44
C LEU A 577 23.40 -20.82 -4.07
N ASP A 578 23.64 -19.66 -4.66
CA ASP A 578 24.89 -19.35 -5.39
C ASP A 578 25.25 -20.43 -6.43
N ALA A 579 24.27 -20.75 -7.29
CA ALA A 579 24.31 -21.86 -8.25
C ALA A 579 25.11 -21.57 -9.53
N VAL A 580 26.24 -20.87 -9.42
CA VAL A 580 27.02 -20.38 -10.58
C VAL A 580 27.61 -21.54 -11.39
N ASP A 581 28.30 -22.47 -10.72
CA ASP A 581 29.02 -23.56 -11.40
C ASP A 581 28.08 -24.55 -12.08
N GLU A 582 26.97 -24.88 -11.43
CA GLU A 582 25.93 -25.75 -11.97
C GLU A 582 25.18 -25.08 -13.14
N SER A 583 24.98 -23.76 -13.09
CA SER A 583 24.40 -23.00 -14.21
C SER A 583 25.33 -22.98 -15.42
N ILE A 584 26.65 -22.87 -15.23
CA ILE A 584 27.65 -22.99 -16.31
C ILE A 584 27.62 -24.40 -16.93
N GLN A 585 27.50 -25.45 -16.09
CA GLN A 585 27.43 -26.83 -16.54
C GLN A 585 26.15 -27.14 -17.33
N ALA A 586 25.05 -26.46 -17.04
CA ALA A 586 23.79 -26.60 -17.76
C ALA A 586 23.77 -25.98 -19.17
N LEU A 587 24.76 -25.16 -19.55
CA LEU A 587 24.82 -24.49 -20.85
C LEU A 587 25.06 -25.50 -21.99
N GLY A 588 24.12 -25.55 -22.94
CA GLY A 588 24.11 -26.54 -24.03
C GLY A 588 23.29 -27.81 -23.70
N SER A 589 22.60 -27.85 -22.56
CA SER A 589 21.62 -28.88 -22.21
C SER A 589 20.17 -28.38 -22.35
N ALA A 590 19.18 -29.23 -22.09
CA ALA A 590 17.78 -28.82 -21.97
C ALA A 590 17.56 -27.70 -20.93
N ASN A 591 18.39 -27.63 -19.90
CA ASN A 591 18.29 -26.68 -18.79
C ASN A 591 18.92 -25.30 -19.08
N THR A 592 19.38 -25.09 -20.33
CA THR A 592 20.09 -23.87 -20.75
C THR A 592 19.31 -22.58 -20.49
N GLU A 593 17.99 -22.58 -20.69
CA GLU A 593 17.20 -21.35 -20.68
C GLU A 593 17.01 -20.78 -19.27
N ILE A 594 16.73 -21.65 -18.28
CA ILE A 594 16.65 -21.26 -16.86
C ILE A 594 18.04 -20.94 -16.29
N ALA A 595 19.08 -21.69 -16.67
CA ALA A 595 20.45 -21.40 -16.27
C ALA A 595 20.89 -20.01 -16.73
N LEU A 596 20.65 -19.67 -18.00
CA LEU A 596 20.97 -18.34 -18.53
C LEU A 596 20.14 -17.23 -17.89
N TRP A 597 18.87 -17.46 -17.54
CA TRP A 597 18.08 -16.47 -16.79
C TRP A 597 18.63 -16.27 -15.37
N ALA A 598 18.96 -17.33 -14.64
CA ALA A 598 19.60 -17.22 -13.32
C ALA A 598 20.94 -16.46 -13.40
N MET A 599 21.79 -16.77 -14.38
CA MET A 599 23.08 -16.11 -14.56
C MET A 599 22.97 -14.59 -14.84
N ARG A 600 21.82 -14.05 -15.28
CA ARG A 600 21.64 -12.59 -15.49
C ARG A 600 21.82 -11.74 -14.22
N TYR A 601 21.70 -12.34 -13.05
CA TYR A 601 21.84 -11.66 -11.75
C TYR A 601 23.08 -12.12 -10.96
N MET A 602 23.89 -13.03 -11.50
CA MET A 602 25.06 -13.61 -10.82
C MET A 602 26.35 -12.89 -11.25
N HIS A 603 26.69 -11.78 -10.61
CA HIS A 603 27.94 -11.03 -10.87
C HIS A 603 29.18 -11.72 -10.28
N HIS A 604 29.55 -12.88 -10.85
CA HIS A 604 30.75 -13.65 -10.50
C HIS A 604 31.70 -13.77 -11.71
N PRO A 605 33.03 -13.56 -11.54
CA PRO A 605 33.98 -13.69 -12.65
C PRO A 605 33.96 -15.06 -13.33
N GLN A 606 33.87 -16.13 -12.55
CA GLN A 606 33.75 -17.51 -13.06
C GLN A 606 32.50 -17.71 -13.94
N GLY A 607 31.40 -17.00 -13.66
CA GLY A 607 30.19 -16.99 -14.49
C GLY A 607 30.44 -16.39 -15.87
N VAL A 608 31.19 -15.27 -15.93
CA VAL A 608 31.58 -14.60 -17.17
C VAL A 608 32.52 -15.47 -18.00
N GLU A 609 33.51 -16.10 -17.36
CA GLU A 609 34.44 -17.03 -18.02
C GLU A 609 33.72 -18.28 -18.54
N GLY A 610 32.79 -18.85 -17.75
CA GLY A 610 31.95 -19.97 -18.13
C GLY A 610 31.07 -19.67 -19.36
N LEU A 611 30.43 -18.50 -19.39
CA LEU A 611 29.65 -18.01 -20.54
C LEU A 611 30.51 -17.86 -21.81
N ILE A 612 31.68 -17.23 -21.69
CA ILE A 612 32.63 -17.06 -22.81
C ILE A 612 33.11 -18.43 -23.32
N SER A 613 33.43 -19.35 -22.42
CA SER A 613 33.82 -20.72 -22.74
C SER A 613 32.70 -21.51 -23.42
N ALA A 614 31.45 -21.37 -22.98
CA ALA A 614 30.29 -21.99 -23.62
C ALA A 614 30.05 -21.44 -25.04
N TYR A 615 30.18 -20.12 -25.24
CA TYR A 615 30.05 -19.50 -26.57
C TYR A 615 31.09 -20.03 -27.57
N ASN A 616 32.34 -20.20 -27.11
CA ASN A 616 33.43 -20.70 -27.96
C ASN A 616 33.26 -22.19 -28.31
N ARG A 617 32.62 -22.98 -27.43
CA ARG A 617 32.38 -24.42 -27.64
C ARG A 617 31.14 -24.73 -28.49
N THR A 618 30.09 -23.91 -28.42
CA THR A 618 28.84 -24.18 -29.15
C THR A 618 28.90 -23.78 -30.62
N ILE A 619 28.18 -24.53 -31.47
CA ILE A 619 27.87 -24.15 -32.85
C ILE A 619 26.47 -23.54 -33.00
N GLU A 620 25.65 -23.58 -31.94
CA GLU A 620 24.25 -23.16 -32.01
C GLU A 620 24.07 -21.64 -31.96
N ASN A 621 23.49 -21.09 -33.03
CA ASN A 621 23.24 -19.65 -33.13
C ASN A 621 22.20 -19.13 -32.11
N LYS A 622 21.26 -19.96 -31.62
CA LYS A 622 20.34 -19.58 -30.53
C LYS A 622 21.14 -19.33 -29.25
N LEU A 623 21.92 -20.32 -28.81
CA LEU A 623 22.74 -20.24 -27.60
C LEU A 623 23.76 -19.10 -27.67
N LYS A 624 24.43 -18.89 -28.81
CA LYS A 624 25.34 -17.74 -29.00
C LYS A 624 24.67 -16.39 -28.74
N LYS A 625 23.46 -16.18 -29.25
CA LYS A 625 22.68 -14.94 -29.00
C LYS A 625 22.26 -14.81 -27.54
N GLN A 626 21.81 -15.89 -26.91
CA GLN A 626 21.43 -15.88 -25.49
C GLN A 626 22.64 -15.59 -24.57
N ILE A 627 23.83 -16.12 -24.87
CA ILE A 627 25.06 -15.83 -24.14
C ILE A 627 25.48 -14.36 -24.32
N ILE A 628 25.45 -13.81 -25.54
CA ILE A 628 25.72 -12.38 -25.79
C ILE A 628 24.77 -11.52 -24.94
N SER A 629 23.47 -11.83 -24.96
CA SER A 629 22.47 -11.11 -24.16
C SER A 629 22.73 -11.20 -22.65
N THR A 630 23.13 -12.37 -22.15
CA THR A 630 23.41 -12.60 -20.72
C THR A 630 24.68 -11.85 -20.28
N LEU A 631 25.74 -11.86 -21.10
CA LEU A 631 26.96 -11.10 -20.85
C LEU A 631 26.70 -9.57 -20.89
N SER A 632 25.84 -9.09 -21.80
CA SER A 632 25.42 -7.68 -21.81
C SER A 632 24.59 -7.29 -20.58
N ARG A 633 23.70 -8.18 -20.12
CA ARG A 633 22.90 -7.98 -18.90
C ARG A 633 23.76 -7.96 -17.62
N LEU A 634 24.87 -8.69 -17.63
CA LEU A 634 25.90 -8.70 -16.58
C LEU A 634 26.92 -7.55 -16.69
N TYR A 635 26.91 -6.71 -17.73
CA TYR A 635 27.97 -5.72 -17.94
C TYR A 635 28.06 -4.67 -16.82
N LYS A 636 26.92 -4.27 -16.28
CA LYS A 636 26.79 -3.39 -15.11
C LYS A 636 26.21 -4.17 -13.91
N LYS A 637 26.30 -3.59 -12.72
CA LYS A 637 25.54 -4.00 -11.54
C LYS A 637 24.96 -2.76 -10.84
N GLU A 638 24.03 -2.98 -9.90
CA GLU A 638 23.51 -1.90 -9.06
C GLU A 638 24.61 -1.33 -8.15
N ALA A 639 24.60 -0.02 -7.92
CA ALA A 639 25.47 0.61 -6.94
C ALA A 639 25.10 0.19 -5.51
N LEU A 640 26.06 0.25 -4.58
CA LEU A 640 25.77 -0.03 -3.17
C LEU A 640 24.79 1.01 -2.61
N TYR A 641 23.65 0.53 -2.10
CA TYR A 641 22.64 1.39 -1.49
C TYR A 641 22.90 1.61 0.01
N GLU A 642 23.02 2.88 0.39
CA GLU A 642 23.32 3.36 1.74
C GLU A 642 22.24 4.32 2.27
N GLY A 643 21.01 4.27 1.72
CA GLY A 643 19.93 5.22 2.06
C GLY A 643 20.07 6.58 1.37
N GLN A 644 21.04 6.72 0.46
CA GLN A 644 21.51 8.00 -0.06
C GLN A 644 20.92 8.40 -1.42
N PHE A 645 20.27 7.49 -2.15
CA PHE A 645 19.64 7.77 -3.46
C PHE A 645 18.32 7.02 -3.65
N TRP A 646 17.45 7.60 -4.48
CA TRP A 646 16.14 7.05 -4.87
C TRP A 646 15.76 7.70 -6.21
N TRP A 647 15.00 6.98 -7.03
CA TRP A 647 14.67 7.33 -8.42
C TRP A 647 13.71 8.50 -8.62
N SER A 648 13.38 9.23 -7.56
CA SER A 648 12.30 10.22 -7.57
C SER A 648 10.98 9.55 -7.98
N THR A 649 9.96 10.35 -8.26
CA THR A 649 8.65 9.80 -8.64
C THR A 649 8.63 9.26 -10.07
N ARG A 650 9.51 9.76 -10.94
CA ARG A 650 9.70 9.38 -12.36
C ARG A 650 11.04 8.67 -12.55
N PRO A 651 11.14 7.37 -12.25
CA PRO A 651 12.32 6.57 -12.60
C PRO A 651 12.57 6.60 -14.11
N ASP A 652 13.84 6.61 -14.49
CA ASP A 652 14.24 6.13 -15.82
C ASP A 652 13.91 4.63 -15.90
N GLY A 653 13.17 4.25 -16.94
CA GLY A 653 12.79 2.86 -17.20
C GLY A 653 13.81 2.11 -18.04
N HIS A 654 14.84 2.78 -18.55
CA HIS A 654 15.94 2.18 -19.30
C HIS A 654 16.96 1.52 -18.36
N GLY A 655 17.66 0.51 -18.87
CA GLY A 655 18.62 -0.24 -18.06
C GLY A 655 17.95 -1.23 -17.10
N SER A 656 18.78 -2.07 -16.49
CA SER A 656 18.34 -3.09 -15.53
C SER A 656 18.77 -2.80 -14.09
N TYR A 657 19.40 -1.64 -13.87
CA TYR A 657 19.90 -1.11 -12.60
C TYR A 657 19.62 0.39 -12.60
N TYR A 658 19.30 0.97 -11.44
CA TYR A 658 18.97 2.39 -11.32
C TYR A 658 20.24 3.25 -11.31
N ARG A 659 21.29 2.80 -10.61
CA ARG A 659 22.63 3.38 -10.66
C ARG A 659 23.61 2.33 -11.20
N PRO A 660 23.62 2.09 -12.52
CA PRO A 660 24.49 1.09 -13.13
C PRO A 660 25.97 1.46 -12.96
N VAL A 661 26.70 0.66 -12.21
CA VAL A 661 28.17 0.76 -12.06
C VAL A 661 28.88 -0.40 -12.74
N GLU A 662 30.12 -0.16 -13.15
CA GLU A 662 31.01 -1.23 -13.60
C GLU A 662 31.55 -2.02 -12.39
N TRP A 663 31.94 -3.25 -12.64
CA TRP A 663 32.49 -4.17 -11.66
C TRP A 663 33.70 -4.91 -12.26
N GLU A 664 34.37 -5.74 -11.46
CA GLU A 664 35.68 -6.34 -11.81
C GLU A 664 35.70 -7.08 -13.16
N SER A 665 34.57 -7.66 -13.59
CA SER A 665 34.48 -8.37 -14.87
C SER A 665 33.98 -7.51 -16.05
N SER A 666 33.50 -6.28 -15.82
CA SER A 666 33.09 -5.37 -16.91
C SER A 666 34.17 -5.21 -17.99
N PRO A 667 35.46 -5.00 -17.67
CA PRO A 667 36.51 -4.87 -18.69
C PRO A 667 36.66 -6.13 -19.57
N ILE A 668 36.49 -7.32 -18.98
CA ILE A 668 36.55 -8.62 -19.68
C ILE A 668 35.35 -8.74 -20.63
N ILE A 669 34.14 -8.45 -20.13
CA ILE A 669 32.90 -8.45 -20.92
C ILE A 669 33.00 -7.47 -22.09
N LYS A 670 33.38 -6.20 -21.87
CA LYS A 670 33.53 -5.19 -22.95
C LYS A 670 34.51 -5.65 -24.01
N LYS A 671 35.72 -6.08 -23.61
CA LYS A 671 36.75 -6.56 -24.54
C LYS A 671 36.24 -7.72 -25.39
N TRP A 672 35.53 -8.67 -24.79
CA TRP A 672 34.98 -9.82 -25.51
C TRP A 672 33.82 -9.43 -26.45
N LEU A 673 32.87 -8.60 -26.01
CA LEU A 673 31.76 -8.14 -26.85
C LEU A 673 32.26 -7.39 -28.10
N ILE A 674 33.27 -6.52 -27.94
CA ILE A 674 33.90 -5.80 -29.07
C ILE A 674 34.55 -6.78 -30.07
N GLN A 675 35.19 -7.84 -29.58
CA GLN A 675 35.75 -8.88 -30.46
C GLN A 675 34.67 -9.62 -31.26
N GLN A 676 33.49 -9.88 -30.69
CA GLN A 676 32.39 -10.51 -31.43
C GLN A 676 31.72 -9.52 -32.41
N TRP A 677 31.55 -8.25 -32.02
CA TRP A 677 31.08 -7.18 -32.90
C TRP A 677 31.97 -7.02 -34.14
N ASN A 678 33.30 -6.98 -33.96
CA ASN A 678 34.24 -6.85 -35.07
C ASN A 678 34.24 -8.05 -36.04
N LYS A 679 33.79 -9.23 -35.58
CA LYS A 679 33.60 -10.43 -36.39
C LYS A 679 32.21 -10.53 -37.02
N SER A 680 31.27 -9.66 -36.65
CA SER A 680 29.88 -9.70 -37.08
C SER A 680 29.64 -8.88 -38.35
N ASP A 681 28.79 -9.39 -39.25
CA ASP A 681 28.27 -8.61 -40.38
C ASP A 681 27.28 -7.52 -39.91
N SER A 682 26.87 -6.64 -40.83
CA SER A 682 25.98 -5.52 -40.52
C SER A 682 24.62 -5.91 -39.92
N SER A 683 24.09 -7.10 -40.25
CA SER A 683 22.83 -7.60 -39.68
C SER A 683 23.05 -8.20 -38.29
N ALA A 684 24.12 -8.97 -38.10
CA ALA A 684 24.51 -9.56 -36.82
C ALA A 684 24.94 -8.50 -35.81
N LYS A 685 25.50 -7.36 -36.26
CA LYS A 685 25.85 -6.23 -35.40
C LYS A 685 24.67 -5.62 -34.66
N ARG A 686 23.45 -5.65 -35.23
CA ARG A 686 22.27 -4.97 -34.64
C ARG A 686 21.99 -5.39 -33.19
N ILE A 687 22.20 -6.67 -32.84
CA ILE A 687 21.96 -7.18 -31.47
C ILE A 687 22.81 -6.45 -30.41
N PHE A 688 24.06 -6.07 -30.74
CA PHE A 688 24.93 -5.37 -29.81
C PHE A 688 24.46 -3.93 -29.58
N VAL A 689 23.94 -3.26 -30.62
CA VAL A 689 23.37 -1.91 -30.51
C VAL A 689 22.15 -1.94 -29.59
N ASP A 690 21.21 -2.87 -29.84
CA ASP A 690 19.98 -3.01 -29.05
C ASP A 690 20.28 -3.38 -27.59
N LEU A 691 21.28 -4.24 -27.35
CA LEU A 691 21.72 -4.60 -25.99
C LEU A 691 22.50 -3.47 -25.30
N ASN A 692 23.26 -2.65 -26.03
CA ASN A 692 23.97 -1.47 -25.50
C ASN A 692 22.97 -0.47 -24.91
N ALA A 693 21.89 -0.22 -25.64
CA ALA A 693 20.78 0.62 -25.20
C ALA A 693 19.97 -0.05 -24.08
N LYS A 694 19.43 -1.27 -24.28
CA LYS A 694 18.56 -1.95 -23.28
C LYS A 694 19.22 -2.07 -21.91
N ASN A 695 20.53 -2.36 -21.86
CA ASN A 695 21.25 -2.57 -20.59
C ASN A 695 22.10 -1.35 -20.13
N GLN A 696 21.97 -0.19 -20.79
CA GLN A 696 22.77 1.02 -20.50
C GLN A 696 24.28 0.73 -20.37
N MET A 697 24.85 -0.04 -21.31
CA MET A 697 26.25 -0.43 -21.21
C MET A 697 27.22 0.74 -21.48
N GLY A 698 26.87 1.63 -22.42
CA GLY A 698 27.72 2.78 -22.77
C GLY A 698 29.00 2.39 -23.53
N ILE A 699 28.98 1.27 -24.27
CA ILE A 699 30.10 0.83 -25.11
C ILE A 699 30.05 1.63 -26.42
N SER A 700 30.99 2.56 -26.59
CA SER A 700 31.07 3.50 -27.71
C SER A 700 31.19 2.83 -29.08
N GLU A 701 31.83 1.67 -29.13
CA GLU A 701 32.15 0.90 -30.33
C GLU A 701 30.89 0.33 -31.03
N PHE A 702 29.76 0.26 -30.32
CA PHE A 702 28.46 -0.18 -30.87
C PHE A 702 27.58 0.99 -31.33
N GLY A 703 28.10 2.21 -31.26
CA GLY A 703 27.31 3.45 -31.34
C GLY A 703 26.73 3.81 -29.98
N VAL A 704 26.80 5.10 -29.64
CA VAL A 704 26.12 5.70 -28.49
C VAL A 704 24.95 6.49 -29.03
N ASP A 705 23.75 6.19 -28.54
CA ASP A 705 22.62 7.11 -28.72
C ASP A 705 22.79 8.21 -27.66
N GLU A 706 23.30 9.38 -28.08
CA GLU A 706 23.66 10.48 -27.16
C GLU A 706 22.45 10.99 -26.34
N ALA A 707 21.22 10.66 -26.77
CA ALA A 707 19.98 10.97 -26.09
C ALA A 707 19.73 10.17 -24.78
N LEU A 708 20.47 9.09 -24.51
CA LEU A 708 20.17 8.14 -23.43
C LEU A 708 20.91 8.37 -22.10
N PHE A 709 21.77 9.38 -22.00
CA PHE A 709 22.38 9.75 -20.71
C PHE A 709 21.52 10.76 -19.94
N VAL A 710 20.46 10.26 -19.30
CA VAL A 710 19.83 11.00 -18.19
C VAL A 710 20.85 11.05 -17.04
N LYS A 711 21.61 12.14 -16.95
CA LYS A 711 22.32 12.46 -15.71
C LYS A 711 21.30 12.51 -14.59
N GLU A 712 21.69 12.05 -13.39
CA GLU A 712 21.01 12.47 -12.17
C GLU A 712 21.17 13.99 -12.02
N GLU A 713 20.24 14.73 -12.61
CA GLU A 713 19.94 16.05 -12.13
C GLU A 713 19.45 15.88 -10.69
N LYS A 714 20.26 16.37 -9.73
CA LYS A 714 19.65 16.98 -8.54
C LYS A 714 18.51 17.84 -9.06
N VAL A 715 17.31 17.69 -8.50
CA VAL A 715 16.14 18.49 -8.87
C VAL A 715 16.48 19.95 -8.58
N ASP A 716 17.06 20.61 -9.58
CA ASP A 716 17.32 22.03 -9.56
C ASP A 716 15.99 22.69 -9.83
N LEU A 717 15.34 23.06 -8.75
CA LEU A 717 14.04 23.71 -8.79
C LEU A 717 14.07 24.99 -9.61
N GLU A 718 15.24 25.62 -9.86
CA GLU A 718 15.36 26.77 -10.76
C GLU A 718 15.36 26.35 -12.25
N SER A 719 16.04 25.27 -12.62
CA SER A 719 16.12 24.82 -14.03
C SER A 719 14.78 24.33 -14.57
N ILE A 720 13.98 23.63 -13.76
CA ILE A 720 12.66 23.11 -14.15
C ILE A 720 11.50 24.08 -13.88
N ARG A 721 11.73 25.17 -13.12
CA ARG A 721 10.72 26.18 -12.71
C ARG A 721 9.86 26.69 -13.87
N ASN A 722 10.49 26.86 -15.02
CA ASN A 722 9.96 27.54 -16.20
C ASN A 722 9.68 26.60 -17.38
N LYS A 723 9.89 25.29 -17.21
CA LYS A 723 9.57 24.29 -18.22
C LYS A 723 8.06 24.11 -18.34
N LYS A 724 7.49 24.45 -19.50
CA LYS A 724 6.06 24.20 -19.78
C LYS A 724 5.78 22.71 -19.88
N GLY A 725 4.56 22.31 -19.50
CA GLY A 725 4.17 20.91 -19.38
C GLY A 725 4.68 20.23 -18.10
N GLN A 726 5.46 20.92 -17.25
CA GLN A 726 6.08 20.27 -16.09
C GLN A 726 5.05 19.85 -15.04
N ILE A 727 3.94 20.57 -14.89
CA ILE A 727 2.86 20.18 -13.96
C ILE A 727 2.25 18.84 -14.37
N GLY A 728 1.85 18.67 -15.63
CA GLY A 728 1.28 17.41 -16.13
C GLY A 728 2.29 16.27 -16.23
N SER A 729 3.58 16.57 -16.10
CA SER A 729 4.68 15.59 -16.13
C SER A 729 5.41 15.46 -14.78
N SER A 730 4.75 15.78 -13.67
CA SER A 730 5.24 15.58 -12.29
C SER A 730 4.22 14.80 -11.45
N SER A 731 4.59 14.33 -10.25
CA SER A 731 3.59 13.83 -9.29
C SER A 731 2.84 14.98 -8.66
N ILE A 732 1.63 14.71 -8.18
CA ILE A 732 0.84 15.73 -7.48
C ILE A 732 1.58 16.11 -6.20
N GLU A 733 2.21 15.16 -5.54
CA GLU A 733 3.05 15.29 -4.36
C GLU A 733 4.26 16.21 -4.63
N ASP A 734 4.97 16.02 -5.76
CA ASP A 734 6.08 16.90 -6.18
C ASP A 734 5.59 18.33 -6.46
N VAL A 735 4.43 18.46 -7.12
CA VAL A 735 3.83 19.75 -7.41
C VAL A 735 3.47 20.46 -6.11
N MET A 736 2.85 19.77 -5.15
CA MET A 736 2.50 20.31 -3.84
C MET A 736 3.75 20.75 -3.06
N LEU A 737 4.81 19.95 -3.04
CA LEU A 737 6.11 20.31 -2.44
C LEU A 737 6.76 21.53 -3.11
N ALA A 738 6.65 21.65 -4.44
CA ALA A 738 7.15 22.81 -5.18
C ALA A 738 6.31 24.08 -4.90
N MET A 739 4.98 23.97 -4.82
CA MET A 739 4.06 25.11 -4.60
C MET A 739 4.18 25.74 -3.21
N ALA A 740 4.67 24.98 -2.21
CA ALA A 740 5.02 25.49 -0.88
C ALA A 740 6.23 26.45 -0.91
N ASN A 741 7.17 26.24 -1.85
CA ASN A 741 8.43 26.98 -1.91
C ASN A 741 8.44 28.08 -2.99
N ILE A 742 7.69 27.91 -4.08
CA ILE A 742 7.69 28.84 -5.22
C ILE A 742 6.67 29.96 -4.98
N LYS A 743 7.16 31.18 -4.76
CA LYS A 743 6.36 32.40 -4.76
C LYS A 743 5.97 32.76 -6.19
N GLY A 744 4.68 32.68 -6.51
CA GLY A 744 4.13 33.10 -7.80
C GLY A 744 3.72 34.58 -7.83
N GLU A 745 3.62 35.14 -9.02
CA GLU A 745 3.25 36.55 -9.25
C GLU A 745 1.76 36.70 -9.56
N ALA A 746 1.04 37.51 -8.77
CA ALA A 746 -0.42 37.64 -8.90
C ALA A 746 -0.88 38.24 -10.25
N ALA A 747 -0.12 39.18 -10.83
CA ALA A 747 -0.46 39.78 -12.12
C ALA A 747 -0.39 38.74 -13.26
N ARG A 748 0.69 37.95 -13.29
CA ARG A 748 0.82 36.79 -14.19
C ARG A 748 -0.25 35.73 -13.93
N GLY A 749 -0.57 35.47 -12.66
CA GLY A 749 -1.65 34.57 -12.25
C GLY A 749 -3.03 34.96 -12.79
N LYS A 750 -3.37 36.25 -12.78
CA LYS A 750 -4.59 36.77 -13.41
C LYS A 750 -4.60 36.46 -14.91
N GLY A 751 -3.49 36.69 -15.62
CA GLY A 751 -3.36 36.33 -17.03
C GLY A 751 -3.55 34.83 -17.30
N LEU A 752 -3.04 33.98 -16.40
CA LEU A 752 -3.17 32.51 -16.51
C LEU A 752 -4.58 32.01 -16.22
N PHE A 753 -5.31 32.63 -15.27
CA PHE A 753 -6.72 32.33 -15.00
C PHE A 753 -7.60 32.56 -16.25
N LEU A 754 -7.32 33.62 -17.00
CA LEU A 754 -7.98 33.91 -18.28
C LEU A 754 -7.56 32.88 -19.35
N LYS A 755 -6.25 32.66 -19.51
CA LYS A 755 -5.65 31.83 -20.56
C LYS A 755 -5.99 30.34 -20.44
N GLN A 756 -6.08 29.81 -19.22
CA GLN A 756 -6.41 28.41 -18.98
C GLN A 756 -7.91 28.12 -19.05
N GLY A 757 -8.73 29.13 -19.35
CA GLY A 757 -10.18 28.98 -19.42
C GLY A 757 -10.88 28.86 -18.08
N CYS A 758 -10.22 29.12 -16.94
CA CYS A 758 -10.87 29.11 -15.63
C CYS A 758 -12.03 30.12 -15.59
N GLN A 759 -11.85 31.29 -16.22
CA GLN A 759 -12.90 32.30 -16.42
C GLN A 759 -14.15 31.81 -17.19
N ALA A 760 -14.06 30.69 -17.93
CA ALA A 760 -15.21 30.16 -18.66
C ALA A 760 -16.29 29.61 -17.70
N CYS A 761 -15.88 29.20 -16.50
CA CYS A 761 -16.77 28.69 -15.45
C CYS A 761 -16.77 29.59 -14.20
N HIS A 762 -15.65 30.21 -13.84
CA HIS A 762 -15.48 30.93 -12.57
C HIS A 762 -15.50 32.45 -12.76
N THR A 763 -16.27 33.14 -11.92
CA THR A 763 -16.30 34.61 -11.85
C THR A 763 -15.47 35.12 -10.66
N ILE A 764 -14.95 36.35 -10.78
CA ILE A 764 -14.15 37.04 -9.76
C ILE A 764 -14.90 38.24 -9.18
N ASP A 765 -15.69 38.92 -10.01
CA ASP A 765 -16.51 40.07 -9.61
C ASP A 765 -17.98 39.66 -9.42
N HIS A 766 -18.64 40.15 -8.36
CA HIS A 766 -20.03 39.79 -8.03
C HIS A 766 -21.07 40.25 -9.07
N GLY A 767 -20.70 41.14 -10.00
CA GLY A 767 -21.56 41.58 -11.11
C GLY A 767 -21.61 40.62 -12.29
N ASP A 768 -20.67 39.66 -12.38
CA ASP A 768 -20.62 38.70 -13.48
C ASP A 768 -21.60 37.54 -13.27
N TRP A 769 -22.17 37.03 -14.37
CA TRP A 769 -23.07 35.87 -14.32
C TRP A 769 -22.31 34.59 -13.91
N PRO A 770 -22.57 34.00 -12.74
CA PRO A 770 -21.77 32.88 -12.23
C PRO A 770 -22.08 31.59 -13.01
N LYS A 771 -21.05 30.94 -13.55
CA LYS A 771 -21.17 29.66 -14.27
C LYS A 771 -20.67 28.45 -13.45
N GLY A 772 -20.16 28.71 -12.26
CA GLY A 772 -19.50 27.78 -11.35
C GLY A 772 -19.17 28.50 -10.03
N PRO A 773 -18.35 27.90 -9.15
CA PRO A 773 -18.02 28.50 -7.85
C PRO A 773 -17.38 29.88 -7.99
N PHE A 774 -17.84 30.84 -7.18
CA PHE A 774 -17.30 32.21 -7.15
C PHE A 774 -15.87 32.22 -6.59
N MET A 775 -14.93 32.82 -7.32
CA MET A 775 -13.51 32.83 -6.96
C MET A 775 -13.05 34.14 -6.30
N GLY A 776 -13.87 35.21 -6.26
CA GLY A 776 -13.48 36.51 -5.66
C GLY A 776 -13.15 36.46 -4.15
N GLN A 777 -13.63 35.43 -3.45
CA GLN A 777 -13.41 35.21 -2.02
C GLN A 777 -12.60 33.94 -1.69
N ILE A 778 -12.10 33.19 -2.68
CA ILE A 778 -11.57 31.82 -2.46
C ILE A 778 -10.38 31.77 -1.50
N GLY A 779 -9.52 32.79 -1.50
CA GLY A 779 -8.37 32.93 -0.59
C GLY A 779 -8.72 33.29 0.86
N SER A 780 -10.00 33.50 1.17
CA SER A 780 -10.54 33.56 2.54
C SER A 780 -11.10 32.22 3.02
N ILE A 781 -11.32 31.26 2.11
CA ILE A 781 -11.99 29.98 2.37
C ILE A 781 -10.99 28.82 2.30
N MET A 782 -10.01 28.88 1.40
CA MET A 782 -9.04 27.82 1.12
C MET A 782 -7.60 28.34 1.20
N SER A 783 -6.70 27.51 1.71
CA SER A 783 -5.26 27.78 1.67
C SER A 783 -4.71 27.67 0.24
N ARG A 784 -3.47 28.14 0.00
CA ARG A 784 -2.79 27.98 -1.31
C ARG A 784 -2.73 26.51 -1.73
N GLU A 785 -2.44 25.65 -0.78
CA GLU A 785 -2.28 24.20 -0.92
C GLU A 785 -3.62 23.58 -1.32
N GLN A 786 -4.71 23.94 -0.62
CA GLN A 786 -6.06 23.46 -0.93
C GLN A 786 -6.55 23.95 -2.31
N ILE A 787 -6.21 25.18 -2.71
CA ILE A 787 -6.47 25.71 -4.06
C ILE A 787 -5.69 24.90 -5.12
N ALA A 788 -4.40 24.61 -4.87
CA ALA A 788 -3.57 23.81 -5.77
C ALA A 788 -4.13 22.39 -5.93
N GLU A 789 -4.45 21.71 -4.82
CA GLU A 789 -5.03 20.38 -4.81
C GLU A 789 -6.36 20.33 -5.57
N SER A 790 -7.24 21.32 -5.39
CA SER A 790 -8.52 21.41 -6.10
C SER A 790 -8.35 21.53 -7.63
N ILE A 791 -7.31 22.22 -8.10
CA ILE A 791 -7.04 22.36 -9.54
C ILE A 791 -6.41 21.09 -10.12
N LEU A 792 -5.57 20.38 -9.35
CA LEU A 792 -4.91 19.14 -9.77
C LEU A 792 -5.86 17.92 -9.69
N LYS A 793 -6.78 17.91 -8.71
CA LYS A 793 -7.72 16.82 -8.41
C LYS A 793 -9.18 17.32 -8.30
N PRO A 794 -9.78 17.90 -9.36
CA PRO A 794 -11.13 18.49 -9.29
C PRO A 794 -12.26 17.49 -8.95
N ASN A 795 -12.01 16.18 -9.05
CA ASN A 795 -12.95 15.13 -8.66
C ASN A 795 -12.80 14.65 -7.21
N ALA A 796 -11.69 14.98 -6.51
CA ALA A 796 -11.42 14.44 -5.17
C ALA A 796 -12.29 15.10 -4.07
N SER A 797 -12.75 16.33 -4.30
CA SER A 797 -13.69 17.04 -3.43
C SER A 797 -14.44 18.08 -4.28
N ILE A 798 -15.72 17.84 -4.57
CA ILE A 798 -16.55 18.77 -5.33
C ILE A 798 -17.27 19.73 -4.37
N SER A 799 -17.15 21.03 -4.61
CA SER A 799 -17.76 22.06 -3.75
C SER A 799 -19.27 21.91 -3.64
N GLN A 800 -19.81 22.12 -2.43
CA GLN A 800 -21.24 22.07 -2.15
C GLN A 800 -22.04 22.98 -3.10
N GLY A 801 -23.10 22.44 -3.70
CA GLY A 801 -23.92 23.13 -4.71
C GLY A 801 -23.40 23.03 -6.15
N PHE A 802 -22.19 22.48 -6.37
CA PHE A 802 -21.60 22.28 -7.70
C PHE A 802 -21.39 20.81 -8.06
N ALA A 803 -21.94 19.90 -7.25
CA ALA A 803 -22.08 18.49 -7.59
C ALA A 803 -22.80 18.33 -8.94
N THR A 804 -22.15 17.62 -9.86
CA THR A 804 -22.67 17.42 -11.22
C THR A 804 -23.76 16.37 -11.18
N VAL A 805 -24.96 16.68 -11.68
CA VAL A 805 -26.08 15.73 -11.75
C VAL A 805 -26.52 15.50 -13.20
N LEU A 806 -26.82 14.25 -13.51
CA LEU A 806 -27.50 13.81 -14.72
C LEU A 806 -28.97 13.57 -14.39
N VAL A 807 -29.85 14.40 -14.94
CA VAL A 807 -31.30 14.25 -14.84
C VAL A 807 -31.84 13.71 -16.15
N THR A 808 -32.58 12.61 -16.08
CA THR A 808 -33.36 12.05 -17.20
C THR A 808 -34.83 12.31 -16.94
N THR A 809 -35.54 12.87 -17.92
CA THR A 809 -37.00 13.11 -17.84
C THR A 809 -37.80 11.89 -18.28
N ARG A 810 -39.10 11.90 -18.02
CA ARG A 810 -40.06 10.87 -18.51
C ARG A 810 -40.17 10.83 -20.03
N GLU A 811 -39.81 11.91 -20.71
CA GLU A 811 -39.64 11.98 -22.17
C GLU A 811 -38.27 11.45 -22.64
N ASN A 812 -37.48 10.83 -21.76
CA ASN A 812 -36.13 10.32 -22.00
C ASN A 812 -35.09 11.39 -22.44
N LYS A 813 -35.39 12.69 -22.23
CA LYS A 813 -34.42 13.79 -22.41
C LYS A 813 -33.43 13.80 -21.25
N LYS A 814 -32.15 14.06 -21.54
CA LYS A 814 -31.07 14.06 -20.55
C LYS A 814 -30.48 15.46 -20.40
N PHE A 815 -30.36 15.91 -19.16
CA PHE A 815 -29.79 17.19 -18.77
C PHE A 815 -28.62 16.94 -17.81
N MET A 816 -27.45 17.51 -18.09
CA MET A 816 -26.27 17.39 -17.25
C MET A 816 -25.84 18.77 -16.78
N GLY A 817 -25.67 18.94 -15.48
CA GLY A 817 -25.40 20.24 -14.86
C GLY A 817 -25.43 20.15 -13.34
N PHE A 818 -25.22 21.25 -12.64
CA PHE A 818 -25.39 21.33 -11.18
C PHE A 818 -26.70 22.04 -10.82
N VAL A 819 -27.28 21.73 -9.66
CA VAL A 819 -28.56 22.33 -9.22
C VAL A 819 -28.29 23.68 -8.56
N THR A 820 -28.91 24.74 -9.11
CA THR A 820 -28.76 26.13 -8.64
C THR A 820 -29.94 26.63 -7.81
N ALA A 821 -31.10 25.99 -7.94
CA ALA A 821 -32.26 26.20 -7.08
C ALA A 821 -33.17 24.97 -7.10
N GLU A 822 -33.86 24.68 -6.00
CA GLU A 822 -34.76 23.55 -5.86
C GLU A 822 -35.92 23.93 -4.93
N SER A 823 -37.15 23.63 -5.34
CA SER A 823 -38.38 23.78 -4.55
C SER A 823 -39.24 22.53 -4.73
N SER A 824 -40.35 22.41 -3.99
CA SER A 824 -41.20 21.20 -3.98
C SER A 824 -41.81 20.82 -5.34
N ASP A 825 -41.82 21.73 -6.31
CA ASP A 825 -42.43 21.59 -7.65
C ASP A 825 -41.41 21.50 -8.80
N LYS A 826 -40.19 22.06 -8.64
CA LYS A 826 -39.22 22.25 -9.73
C LYS A 826 -37.77 22.26 -9.24
N ILE A 827 -36.86 21.90 -10.14
CA ILE A 827 -35.41 22.11 -10.00
C ILE A 827 -34.92 23.02 -11.12
N THR A 828 -33.94 23.85 -10.83
CA THR A 828 -33.22 24.67 -11.81
C THR A 828 -31.77 24.19 -11.89
N MET A 829 -31.39 23.63 -13.02
CA MET A 829 -30.04 23.14 -13.30
C MET A 829 -29.27 24.11 -14.19
N ARG A 830 -27.95 24.20 -14.01
CA ARG A 830 -27.04 24.93 -14.89
C ARG A 830 -26.02 23.98 -15.51
N ASP A 831 -25.93 24.00 -16.84
CA ASP A 831 -24.98 23.17 -17.59
C ASP A 831 -23.59 23.83 -17.72
N ILE A 832 -22.67 23.17 -18.45
CA ILE A 832 -21.28 23.62 -18.62
C ILE A 832 -21.14 24.86 -19.52
N ALA A 833 -22.15 25.17 -20.34
CA ALA A 833 -22.23 26.43 -21.09
C ALA A 833 -22.71 27.60 -20.21
N GLY A 834 -23.22 27.30 -19.01
CA GLY A 834 -23.89 28.25 -18.13
C GLY A 834 -25.38 28.40 -18.42
N GLN A 835 -25.96 27.56 -19.29
CA GLN A 835 -27.38 27.61 -19.64
C GLN A 835 -28.21 27.06 -18.47
N SER A 836 -29.20 27.85 -18.06
CA SER A 836 -30.13 27.49 -16.99
C SER A 836 -31.35 26.79 -17.55
N THR A 837 -31.63 25.57 -17.11
CA THR A 837 -32.84 24.80 -17.45
C THR A 837 -33.66 24.55 -16.20
N THR A 838 -34.96 24.90 -16.23
CA THR A 838 -35.90 24.56 -15.15
C THR A 838 -36.72 23.34 -15.55
N LEU A 839 -36.73 22.31 -14.70
CA LEU A 839 -37.47 21.07 -14.88
C LEU A 839 -38.49 20.92 -13.75
N ARG A 840 -39.74 20.56 -14.05
CA ARG A 840 -40.71 20.21 -13.01
C ARG A 840 -40.34 18.84 -12.43
N ILE A 841 -40.43 18.68 -11.11
CA ILE A 841 -40.09 17.41 -10.44
C ILE A 841 -40.97 16.25 -10.94
N ALA A 842 -42.24 16.53 -11.27
CA ALA A 842 -43.15 15.55 -11.86
C ALA A 842 -42.65 14.98 -13.21
N ASP A 843 -41.91 15.76 -14.00
CA ASP A 843 -41.40 15.35 -15.33
C ASP A 843 -40.08 14.56 -15.23
N ILE A 844 -39.47 14.46 -14.05
CA ILE A 844 -38.22 13.73 -13.83
C ILE A 844 -38.49 12.23 -13.70
N LEU A 845 -37.73 11.42 -14.43
CA LEU A 845 -37.69 9.97 -14.31
C LEU A 845 -36.59 9.53 -13.32
N SER A 846 -35.40 10.15 -13.41
CA SER A 846 -34.28 9.87 -12.51
C SER A 846 -33.32 11.05 -12.41
N ARG A 847 -32.78 11.31 -11.21
CA ARG A 847 -31.64 12.20 -10.97
C ARG A 847 -30.48 11.36 -10.44
N LYS A 848 -29.32 11.42 -11.08
CA LYS A 848 -28.09 10.73 -10.65
C LYS A 848 -26.97 11.75 -10.45
N GLU A 849 -26.34 11.75 -9.28
CA GLU A 849 -25.10 12.50 -9.07
C GLU A 849 -23.91 11.80 -9.75
N MET A 850 -23.00 12.59 -10.30
CA MET A 850 -21.86 12.18 -11.10
C MET A 850 -20.57 12.37 -10.29
N GLU A 851 -19.70 11.38 -10.36
CA GLU A 851 -18.42 11.36 -9.64
C GLU A 851 -17.35 12.26 -10.30
N THR A 852 -17.62 12.67 -11.54
CA THR A 852 -16.81 13.61 -12.30
C THR A 852 -17.32 15.03 -12.12
N SER A 853 -16.44 15.93 -11.70
CA SER A 853 -16.68 17.37 -11.69
C SER A 853 -16.84 17.93 -13.11
N MET A 854 -17.60 19.01 -13.25
CA MET A 854 -17.63 19.81 -14.48
C MET A 854 -16.38 20.67 -14.66
N MET A 855 -15.52 20.79 -13.64
CA MET A 855 -14.15 21.28 -13.80
C MET A 855 -13.26 20.15 -14.35
N PRO A 856 -12.74 20.24 -15.59
CA PRO A 856 -11.99 19.14 -16.17
C PRO A 856 -10.66 18.87 -15.44
N PRO A 857 -10.27 17.60 -15.25
CA PRO A 857 -8.93 17.27 -14.79
C PRO A 857 -7.87 17.70 -15.82
N GLY A 858 -6.66 17.99 -15.34
CA GLY A 858 -5.52 18.32 -16.19
C GLY A 858 -5.48 19.74 -16.72
N LEU A 859 -6.33 20.66 -16.25
CA LEU A 859 -6.29 22.08 -16.60
C LEU A 859 -4.91 22.71 -16.37
N ALA A 860 -4.18 22.34 -15.32
CA ALA A 860 -2.85 22.87 -15.05
C ALA A 860 -1.72 22.20 -15.87
N ASN A 861 -1.99 21.11 -16.61
CA ASN A 861 -0.95 20.21 -17.13
C ASN A 861 0.08 20.89 -18.04
N SER A 862 -0.34 21.90 -18.81
CA SER A 862 0.52 22.62 -19.76
C SER A 862 1.44 23.67 -19.11
N MET A 863 1.22 24.00 -17.83
CA MET A 863 1.94 25.07 -17.14
C MET A 863 3.35 24.65 -16.70
N SER A 864 4.21 25.64 -16.47
CA SER A 864 5.38 25.48 -15.61
C SER A 864 5.03 25.61 -14.12
N TYR A 865 5.97 25.26 -13.25
CA TYR A 865 5.81 25.47 -11.81
C TYR A 865 5.59 26.94 -11.43
N GLU A 866 6.32 27.87 -12.03
CA GLU A 866 6.12 29.31 -11.79
C GLU A 866 4.77 29.82 -12.31
N GLU A 867 4.30 29.32 -13.47
CA GLU A 867 2.97 29.66 -13.98
C GLU A 867 1.89 29.18 -13.01
N PHE A 868 1.93 27.91 -12.59
CA PHE A 868 0.95 27.37 -11.66
C PHE A 868 1.00 28.05 -10.28
N ALA A 869 2.20 28.28 -9.74
CA ALA A 869 2.38 29.03 -8.49
C ALA A 869 1.80 30.45 -8.59
N SER A 870 1.92 31.10 -9.75
CA SER A 870 1.37 32.44 -10.02
C SER A 870 -0.16 32.42 -10.05
N LEU A 871 -0.77 31.43 -10.71
CA LEU A 871 -2.22 31.22 -10.70
C LEU A 871 -2.74 31.01 -9.28
N ILE A 872 -2.09 30.15 -8.49
CA ILE A 872 -2.44 29.93 -7.08
C ILE A 872 -2.25 31.21 -6.25
N THR A 873 -1.19 31.99 -6.49
CA THR A 873 -1.01 33.28 -5.80
C THR A 873 -2.19 34.21 -6.08
N TYR A 874 -2.55 34.38 -7.35
CA TYR A 874 -3.68 35.23 -7.74
C TYR A 874 -4.97 34.81 -7.04
N LEU A 875 -5.32 33.52 -7.07
CA LEU A 875 -6.51 32.98 -6.41
C LEU A 875 -6.46 33.14 -4.88
N SER A 876 -5.34 32.83 -4.23
CA SER A 876 -5.16 32.98 -2.77
C SER A 876 -5.23 34.44 -2.26
N GLN A 877 -5.12 35.43 -3.16
CA GLN A 877 -5.29 36.85 -2.87
C GLN A 877 -6.73 37.34 -3.11
N GLN A 878 -7.61 36.53 -3.72
CA GLN A 878 -9.02 36.86 -3.87
C GLN A 878 -9.72 36.63 -2.51
N LYS A 879 -9.97 37.73 -1.79
CA LYS A 879 -10.50 37.74 -0.42
C LYS A 879 -11.69 38.70 -0.24
N LYS A 880 -12.31 39.10 -1.35
CA LYS A 880 -13.34 40.15 -1.40
C LYS A 880 -14.73 39.57 -1.60
#